data_AF-A0A1K1LMT7-F1
#
_entry.id   AF-A0A1K1LMT7-F1
#
_cell.length_a   1.000
_cell.length_b   1.000
_cell.length_c   1.000
_cell.angle_alpha   90.00
_cell.angle_beta   90.00
_cell.angle_gamma   90.00
#
_symmetry.space_group_name_H-M   'P 1'
#
loop_
_entity.id
_entity.type
_entity.pdbx_description
1 polymer ?
#
loop_
_entity_poly.entity_id
_entity_poly.type
_entity_poly.pdbx_seq_one_letter_code
_entity_poly.pdbx_strand_id
1 'polypeptide(L)'
;MKNLWRNERGAALILVLMLSMVVTVGLTALIMSTQQGQRNSVHDGNAERSNYVAESGAVIVKRLVKNAAANNVQVQSMEESQLKTALEKVNPSFSLSGSNAMEISSRKEAGQFVVEITGKSKYSDNLKRQTKITLPILLNTSGGGAGGNGKGIFGDDVVGTSVTETNKAKTEAWVRHWDGKVQTAPGQYYKIINYQEQMTKYFTQQVDTKRPVFKASTVHPLQAPGTPATPLDVFDNKNCAMAEFQRADLEKYPDIYCLGDITINPAGLTKGTTIYSNGTIRVRGDLSAGTTLGALSAGKDIVFEGKLSGGKYGELIAGGKVIFSGELNSGFTHSQKISARGSIEFANKLNGAVFSGEMVSGDSIYFKNVIGNVTYSGRVSAANNIVFQEKIEKAAISADMVAGNNMQFKRPVGENGPVTISGSLMSGGSMTFDEPVRNLTASARFVAGKAITFNKEVGSGVLISGSLHSHDTITFNEPITSSTIMGLYAKGNIVLWKAVQGNSATLGDIQSDANITFNGNFDNATVLGDVIANKLLAFNGNINGSTVFKKNLVSNSTVADLNFNAGYRVVVEQSIYSAKGIDFKQLNGVRVGQSIYAYQNVTMPVNLSYLNIDGALLSRDGSVTFPKLYGCNSKDDCFVGSFIAGTAGIAFNYNLDGFMYFGGLSTGQTIKYNGNQNGPPNTIRITRQAPDGYTEDSGGNNGQINFGDWRTTS
;
A
#
# COMPACT_ATOMS: atom_id res chain seq x y z
N MET A 1 -21.62 -76.52 23.58
CA MET A 1 -22.46 -75.31 23.80
C MET A 1 -21.77 -74.16 24.57
N LYS A 2 -20.69 -74.35 25.35
CA LYS A 2 -20.03 -73.26 26.12
C LYS A 2 -19.21 -72.24 25.30
N ASN A 3 -18.84 -72.54 24.05
CA ASN A 3 -18.01 -71.64 23.23
C ASN A 3 -18.80 -70.62 22.40
N LEU A 4 -20.12 -70.80 22.21
CA LEU A 4 -20.96 -69.80 21.53
C LEU A 4 -21.23 -68.57 22.42
N TRP A 5 -21.32 -68.76 23.74
CA TRP A 5 -21.62 -67.69 24.69
C TRP A 5 -20.47 -66.70 24.95
N ARG A 6 -19.24 -67.03 24.50
CA ARG A 6 -18.06 -66.16 24.70
C ARG A 6 -17.93 -65.10 23.60
N ASN A 7 -18.37 -65.39 22.38
CA ASN A 7 -18.32 -64.43 21.27
C ASN A 7 -19.42 -63.39 21.33
N GLU A 8 -20.59 -63.73 21.86
CA GLU A 8 -21.70 -62.77 21.98
C GLU A 8 -21.41 -61.65 22.99
N ARG A 9 -20.69 -61.95 24.07
CA ARG A 9 -20.29 -60.94 25.07
C ARG A 9 -19.23 -59.97 24.53
N GLY A 10 -18.32 -60.45 23.69
CA GLY A 10 -17.32 -59.62 23.02
C GLY A 10 -17.95 -58.69 21.97
N ALA A 11 -18.86 -59.23 21.16
CA ALA A 11 -19.59 -58.45 20.17
C ALA A 11 -20.48 -57.38 20.82
N ALA A 12 -21.19 -57.72 21.90
CA ALA A 12 -22.02 -56.77 22.63
C ALA A 12 -21.20 -55.63 23.24
N LEU A 13 -20.01 -55.91 23.78
CA LEU A 13 -19.12 -54.88 24.34
C LEU A 13 -18.61 -53.92 23.26
N ILE A 14 -18.22 -54.44 22.09
CA ILE A 14 -17.77 -53.63 20.95
C ILE A 14 -18.92 -52.75 20.44
N LEU A 15 -20.14 -53.28 20.39
CA LEU A 15 -21.31 -52.56 19.91
C LEU A 15 -21.71 -51.43 20.88
N VAL A 16 -21.61 -51.67 22.19
CA VAL A 16 -21.83 -50.64 23.22
C VAL A 16 -20.75 -49.55 23.18
N LEU A 17 -19.49 -49.91 22.93
CA LEU A 17 -18.39 -48.96 22.77
C LEU A 17 -18.54 -48.11 21.50
N MET A 18 -18.92 -48.72 20.38
CA MET A 18 -19.20 -47.96 19.14
C MET A 18 -20.41 -47.04 19.31
N LEU A 19 -21.47 -47.50 19.97
CA LEU A 19 -22.65 -46.69 20.24
C LEU A 19 -22.31 -45.51 21.16
N SER A 20 -21.49 -45.72 22.21
CA SER A 20 -21.07 -44.62 23.09
C SER A 20 -20.20 -43.60 22.34
N MET A 21 -19.32 -44.06 21.43
CA MET A 21 -18.51 -43.18 20.58
C MET A 21 -19.37 -42.35 19.63
N VAL A 22 -20.34 -42.98 18.96
CA VAL A 22 -21.27 -42.30 18.03
C VAL A 22 -22.15 -41.29 18.79
N VAL A 23 -22.66 -41.66 19.97
CA VAL A 23 -23.44 -40.76 20.83
C VAL A 23 -22.60 -39.59 21.33
N THR A 24 -21.34 -39.82 21.70
CA THR A 24 -20.43 -38.77 22.19
C THR A 24 -20.03 -37.81 21.06
N VAL A 25 -19.70 -38.32 19.87
CA VAL A 25 -19.36 -37.50 18.70
C VAL A 25 -20.60 -36.71 18.21
N GLY A 26 -21.77 -37.33 18.22
CA GLY A 26 -23.04 -36.68 17.87
C GLY A 26 -23.46 -35.60 18.85
N LEU A 27 -23.37 -35.85 20.17
CA LEU A 27 -23.68 -34.86 21.20
C LEU A 27 -22.69 -33.70 21.20
N THR A 28 -21.41 -33.94 20.92
CA THR A 28 -20.41 -32.86 20.85
C THR A 28 -20.70 -31.92 19.68
N ALA A 29 -21.05 -32.47 18.50
CA ALA A 29 -21.47 -31.67 17.35
C ALA A 29 -22.79 -30.93 17.60
N LEU A 30 -23.75 -31.52 18.32
CA LEU A 30 -25.03 -30.89 18.66
C LEU A 30 -24.87 -29.78 19.72
N ILE A 31 -24.00 -29.98 20.72
CA ILE A 31 -23.65 -28.96 21.73
C ILE A 31 -22.86 -27.83 21.08
N MET A 32 -21.93 -28.14 20.17
CA MET A 32 -21.23 -27.10 19.41
C MET A 32 -22.17 -26.37 18.45
N SER A 33 -23.09 -27.06 17.78
CA SER A 33 -24.12 -26.45 16.92
C SER A 33 -25.09 -25.56 17.70
N THR A 34 -25.51 -25.96 18.90
CA THR A 34 -26.39 -25.16 19.77
C THR A 34 -25.64 -24.04 20.48
N GLN A 35 -24.37 -24.21 20.87
CA GLN A 35 -23.52 -23.13 21.38
C GLN A 35 -23.10 -22.15 20.28
N GLN A 36 -22.93 -22.61 19.05
CA GLN A 36 -22.63 -21.77 17.89
C GLN A 36 -23.90 -21.12 17.34
N GLY A 37 -25.06 -21.77 17.44
CA GLY A 37 -26.37 -21.18 17.22
C GLY A 37 -26.72 -20.15 18.30
N GLN A 38 -26.38 -20.39 19.57
CA GLN A 38 -26.49 -19.39 20.63
C GLN A 38 -25.48 -18.26 20.43
N ARG A 39 -24.21 -18.51 20.11
CA ARG A 39 -23.21 -17.47 19.80
C ARG A 39 -23.57 -16.66 18.55
N ASN A 40 -24.15 -17.28 17.52
CA ASN A 40 -24.64 -16.61 16.32
C ASN A 40 -25.97 -15.88 16.57
N SER A 41 -26.79 -16.32 17.53
CA SER A 41 -28.00 -15.59 17.99
C SER A 41 -27.70 -14.47 19.01
N VAL A 42 -26.51 -14.50 19.63
CA VAL A 42 -26.01 -13.45 20.54
C VAL A 42 -25.37 -12.29 19.77
N HIS A 43 -25.10 -12.46 18.47
CA HIS A 43 -24.98 -11.33 17.54
C HIS A 43 -26.39 -10.76 17.27
N ASP A 44 -26.94 -10.07 18.29
CA ASP A 44 -28.15 -9.30 18.18
C ASP A 44 -27.90 -8.19 17.17
N GLY A 45 -28.27 -8.45 15.91
CA GLY A 45 -28.09 -7.52 14.79
C GLY A 45 -28.67 -6.14 15.06
N ASN A 46 -29.52 -5.96 16.08
CA ASN A 46 -30.03 -4.66 16.51
C ASN A 46 -29.08 -3.91 17.45
N ALA A 47 -28.34 -4.60 18.31
CA ALA A 47 -27.24 -4.00 19.06
C ALA A 47 -26.11 -3.59 18.09
N GLU A 48 -25.85 -4.43 17.09
CA GLU A 48 -24.91 -4.11 16.01
C GLU A 48 -25.39 -2.91 15.20
N ARG A 49 -26.68 -2.86 14.79
CA ARG A 49 -27.27 -1.68 14.11
C ARG A 49 -27.24 -0.41 14.97
N SER A 50 -27.53 -0.51 16.26
CA SER A 50 -27.45 0.61 17.21
C SER A 50 -26.02 1.15 17.33
N ASN A 51 -25.03 0.24 17.39
CA ASN A 51 -23.62 0.59 17.37
C ASN A 51 -23.19 1.20 16.03
N TYR A 52 -23.62 0.62 14.90
CA TYR A 52 -23.37 1.17 13.57
C TYR A 52 -23.89 2.60 13.42
N VAL A 53 -25.11 2.87 13.90
CA VAL A 53 -25.69 4.22 13.88
C VAL A 53 -24.87 5.19 14.74
N ALA A 54 -24.47 4.78 15.94
CA ALA A 54 -23.69 5.63 16.84
C ALA A 54 -22.25 5.89 16.32
N GLU A 55 -21.57 4.87 15.80
CA GLU A 55 -20.23 5.00 15.20
C GLU A 55 -20.24 5.86 13.94
N SER A 56 -21.28 5.74 13.12
CA SER A 56 -21.50 6.60 11.95
C SER A 56 -21.61 8.07 12.36
N GLY A 57 -22.37 8.35 13.43
CA GLY A 57 -22.43 9.68 14.03
C GLY A 57 -21.06 10.18 14.49
N ALA A 58 -20.25 9.32 15.12
CA ALA A 58 -18.91 9.68 15.59
C ALA A 58 -17.96 10.09 14.45
N VAL A 59 -18.02 9.39 13.32
CA VAL A 59 -17.26 9.73 12.10
C VAL A 59 -17.69 11.09 11.55
N ILE A 60 -19.00 11.37 11.51
CA ILE A 60 -19.56 12.64 11.06
C ILE A 60 -19.06 13.81 11.92
N VAL A 61 -19.10 13.66 13.25
CA VAL A 61 -18.64 14.69 14.20
C VAL A 61 -17.13 14.94 14.04
N LYS A 62 -16.31 13.89 13.95
CA LYS A 62 -14.85 14.02 13.71
C LYS A 62 -14.55 14.79 12.43
N ARG A 63 -15.31 14.53 11.36
CA ARG A 63 -15.12 15.21 10.08
C ARG A 63 -15.57 16.67 10.10
N LEU A 64 -16.65 16.99 10.83
CA LEU A 64 -17.06 18.39 11.06
C LEU A 64 -15.98 19.19 11.77
N VAL A 65 -15.35 18.62 12.79
CA VAL A 65 -14.22 19.24 13.50
C VAL A 65 -13.03 19.43 12.57
N LYS A 66 -12.70 18.43 11.74
CA LYS A 66 -11.64 18.53 10.73
C LYS A 66 -11.93 19.60 9.67
N ASN A 67 -13.18 19.70 9.21
CA ASN A 67 -13.61 20.74 8.27
C ASN A 67 -13.58 22.14 8.91
N ALA A 68 -13.97 22.27 10.18
CA ALA A 68 -13.84 23.54 10.90
C ALA A 68 -12.36 23.97 11.00
N ALA A 69 -11.47 23.03 11.33
CA ALA A 69 -10.02 23.28 11.38
C ALA A 69 -9.43 23.64 10.01
N ALA A 70 -9.79 22.89 8.95
CA ALA A 70 -9.33 23.17 7.58
C ALA A 70 -9.80 24.53 7.05
N ASN A 71 -10.89 25.07 7.60
CA ASN A 71 -11.40 26.39 7.29
C ASN A 71 -10.98 27.47 8.31
N ASN A 72 -9.93 27.21 9.11
CA ASN A 72 -9.40 28.12 10.13
C ASN A 72 -10.43 28.63 11.16
N VAL A 73 -11.50 27.87 11.41
CA VAL A 73 -12.45 28.17 12.48
C VAL A 73 -11.78 27.79 13.79
N GLN A 74 -11.53 28.78 14.65
CA GLN A 74 -10.99 28.53 15.99
C GLN A 74 -12.04 27.79 16.83
N VAL A 75 -11.94 26.47 16.86
CA VAL A 75 -12.85 25.59 17.61
C VAL A 75 -12.88 25.96 19.10
N GLN A 76 -11.75 26.45 19.65
CA GLN A 76 -11.65 26.95 21.03
C GLN A 76 -12.56 28.14 21.34
N SER A 77 -12.86 28.98 20.34
CA SER A 77 -13.70 30.17 20.49
C SER A 77 -15.16 29.94 20.08
N MET A 78 -15.53 28.71 19.69
CA MET A 78 -16.93 28.42 19.38
C MET A 78 -17.76 28.42 20.67
N GLU A 79 -18.93 29.03 20.60
CA GLU A 79 -19.98 28.88 21.62
C GLU A 79 -20.68 27.53 21.44
N GLU A 80 -21.23 26.97 22.51
CA GLU A 80 -21.96 25.69 22.47
C GLU A 80 -23.14 25.74 21.47
N SER A 81 -23.80 26.88 21.36
CA SER A 81 -24.87 27.13 20.39
C SER A 81 -24.41 27.06 18.93
N GLN A 82 -23.17 27.45 18.64
CA GLN A 82 -22.59 27.41 17.29
C GLN A 82 -22.24 25.97 16.87
N LEU A 83 -21.68 25.19 17.80
CA LEU A 83 -21.44 23.76 17.58
C LEU A 83 -22.77 23.01 17.39
N LYS A 84 -23.76 23.30 18.23
CA LYS A 84 -25.12 22.75 18.09
C LYS A 84 -25.74 23.08 16.73
N THR A 85 -25.65 24.34 16.29
CA THR A 85 -26.12 24.77 14.98
C THR A 85 -25.39 24.05 13.83
N ALA A 86 -24.08 23.82 13.95
CA ALA A 86 -23.31 23.09 12.94
C ALA A 86 -23.70 21.61 12.88
N LEU A 87 -23.93 20.99 14.04
CA LEU A 87 -24.39 19.60 14.15
C LEU A 87 -25.83 19.44 13.60
N GLU A 88 -26.73 20.38 13.91
CA GLU A 88 -28.09 20.44 13.37
C GLU A 88 -28.09 20.64 11.85
N LYS A 89 -27.16 21.43 11.29
CA LYS A 89 -27.04 21.62 9.83
C LYS A 89 -26.60 20.36 9.08
N VAL A 90 -25.93 19.41 9.74
CA VAL A 90 -25.55 18.16 9.09
C VAL A 90 -26.72 17.20 8.94
N ASN A 91 -27.74 17.33 9.82
CA ASN A 91 -28.96 16.51 9.91
C ASN A 91 -28.91 15.23 9.05
N PRO A 92 -28.08 14.25 9.41
CA PRO A 92 -27.91 13.09 8.57
C PRO A 92 -29.13 12.19 8.79
N SER A 93 -30.12 12.30 7.91
CA SER A 93 -31.23 11.36 7.87
C SER A 93 -30.73 10.05 7.28
N PHE A 94 -30.53 9.02 8.11
CA PHE A 94 -30.28 7.66 7.64
C PHE A 94 -31.45 6.77 8.01
N SER A 95 -32.12 6.28 6.98
CA SER A 95 -33.20 5.30 7.08
C SER A 95 -32.64 3.93 6.71
N LEU A 96 -32.10 3.21 7.70
CA LEU A 96 -31.94 1.76 7.60
C LEU A 96 -33.30 1.16 7.97
N SER A 97 -34.15 0.89 6.97
CA SER A 97 -35.49 0.28 7.05
C SER A 97 -36.01 0.02 8.48
N GLY A 98 -36.76 0.98 9.04
CA GLY A 98 -37.28 0.95 10.41
C GLY A 98 -36.96 2.22 11.20
N SER A 99 -37.67 2.42 12.32
CA SER A 99 -37.62 3.58 13.23
C SER A 99 -36.31 3.69 14.03
N ASN A 100 -35.18 3.73 13.33
CA ASN A 100 -33.87 4.00 13.90
C ASN A 100 -33.65 5.52 13.95
N ALA A 101 -33.16 6.04 15.08
CA ALA A 101 -32.89 7.45 15.26
C ALA A 101 -31.48 7.65 15.80
N MET A 102 -30.74 8.63 15.25
CA MET A 102 -29.55 9.15 15.88
C MET A 102 -29.87 10.50 16.52
N GLU A 103 -29.44 10.66 17.76
CA GLU A 103 -29.43 11.93 18.47
C GLU A 103 -27.98 12.31 18.74
N ILE A 104 -27.56 13.51 18.31
CA ILE A 104 -26.27 14.10 18.68
C ILE A 104 -26.56 15.28 19.60
N SER A 105 -25.95 15.27 20.77
CA SER A 105 -25.94 16.40 21.69
C SER A 105 -24.50 16.77 22.03
N SER A 106 -24.25 18.03 22.33
CA SER A 106 -22.95 18.50 22.80
C SER A 106 -23.14 19.33 24.05
N ARG A 107 -22.17 19.28 24.96
CA ARG A 107 -22.07 20.21 26.09
C ARG A 107 -20.62 20.58 26.34
N LYS A 108 -20.37 21.73 26.94
CA LYS A 108 -19.02 22.16 27.32
C LYS A 108 -18.73 21.78 28.78
N GLU A 109 -17.69 20.98 29.01
CA GLU A 109 -17.24 20.58 30.36
C GLU A 109 -15.74 20.86 30.50
N ALA A 110 -15.32 21.56 31.56
CA ALA A 110 -13.92 21.80 31.90
C ALA A 110 -13.03 22.31 30.73
N GLY A 111 -13.56 23.19 29.88
CA GLY A 111 -12.83 23.75 28.73
C GLY A 111 -12.74 22.83 27.50
N GLN A 112 -13.45 21.70 27.51
CA GLN A 112 -13.53 20.75 26.41
C GLN A 112 -14.97 20.65 25.92
N PHE A 113 -15.15 20.32 24.62
CA PHE A 113 -16.47 19.93 24.13
C PHE A 113 -16.64 18.43 24.33
N VAL A 114 -17.70 18.05 25.02
CA VAL A 114 -18.13 16.67 25.14
C VAL A 114 -19.29 16.47 24.18
N VAL A 115 -19.08 15.67 23.14
CA VAL A 115 -20.14 15.32 22.18
C VAL A 115 -20.66 13.93 22.51
N GLU A 116 -21.96 13.84 22.75
CA GLU A 116 -22.68 12.61 23.00
C GLU A 116 -23.48 12.22 21.77
N ILE A 117 -23.31 10.97 21.34
CA ILE A 117 -23.91 10.44 20.14
C ILE A 117 -24.69 9.21 20.55
N THR A 118 -26.00 9.27 20.35
CA THR A 118 -26.93 8.24 20.76
C THR A 118 -27.55 7.60 19.52
N GLY A 119 -27.31 6.31 19.30
CA GLY A 119 -28.04 5.50 18.33
C GLY A 119 -29.21 4.79 19.03
N LYS A 120 -30.42 4.92 18.51
CA LYS A 120 -31.62 4.19 18.97
C LYS A 120 -32.12 3.29 17.86
N SER A 121 -32.44 2.04 18.20
CA SER A 121 -33.11 1.10 17.31
C SER A 121 -34.41 0.58 17.92
N LYS A 122 -35.49 0.56 17.12
CA LYS A 122 -36.82 0.09 17.53
C LYS A 122 -37.30 -1.00 16.55
N TYR A 123 -37.60 -2.18 17.09
CA TYR A 123 -38.10 -3.35 16.35
C TYR A 123 -39.63 -3.50 16.43
N SER A 124 -40.23 -3.13 17.57
CA SER A 124 -41.68 -3.06 17.82
C SER A 124 -41.98 -1.99 18.89
N ASP A 125 -43.24 -1.72 19.22
CA ASP A 125 -43.60 -0.70 20.23
C ASP A 125 -42.95 -0.89 21.60
N ASN A 126 -42.55 -2.13 21.93
CA ASN A 126 -42.09 -2.51 23.27
C ASN A 126 -40.58 -2.83 23.36
N LEU A 127 -39.83 -2.84 22.26
CA LEU A 127 -38.39 -3.16 22.27
C LEU A 127 -37.56 -2.02 21.67
N LYS A 128 -36.85 -1.29 22.55
CA LYS A 128 -35.96 -0.18 22.21
C LYS A 128 -34.57 -0.46 22.76
N ARG A 129 -33.53 -0.35 21.92
CA ARG A 129 -32.12 -0.37 22.34
C ARG A 129 -31.47 0.99 22.07
N GLN A 130 -30.58 1.41 22.96
CA GLN A 130 -29.88 2.68 22.91
C GLN A 130 -28.36 2.46 23.14
N THR A 131 -27.52 2.89 22.20
CA THR A 131 -26.06 2.98 22.36
C THR A 131 -25.68 4.44 22.48
N LYS A 132 -24.85 4.79 23.47
CA LYS A 132 -24.32 6.14 23.67
C LYS A 132 -22.79 6.13 23.56
N ILE A 133 -22.24 6.97 22.70
CA ILE A 133 -20.80 7.21 22.54
C ILE A 133 -20.50 8.63 23.02
N THR A 134 -19.55 8.78 23.93
CA THR A 134 -19.07 10.07 24.42
C THR A 134 -17.69 10.36 23.84
N LEU A 135 -17.56 11.47 23.13
CA LEU A 135 -16.32 11.91 22.51
C LEU A 135 -15.83 13.18 23.21
N PRO A 136 -14.72 13.12 23.97
CA PRO A 136 -14.03 14.33 24.41
C PRO A 136 -13.30 14.95 23.22
N ILE A 137 -13.64 16.18 22.88
CA ILE A 137 -12.88 17.00 21.93
C ILE A 137 -11.86 17.77 22.76
N LEU A 138 -10.66 17.19 22.89
CA LEU A 138 -9.52 17.82 23.54
C LEU A 138 -9.05 19.00 22.69
N LEU A 139 -9.36 20.20 23.16
CA LEU A 139 -8.81 21.43 22.63
C LEU A 139 -7.41 21.59 23.23
N ASN A 140 -6.37 21.06 22.58
CA ASN A 140 -5.02 21.07 23.16
C ASN A 140 -4.60 22.50 23.56
N THR A 141 -4.30 22.67 24.84
CA THR A 141 -3.52 23.76 25.41
C THR A 141 -2.10 23.25 25.60
N SER A 142 -1.17 23.73 24.77
CA SER A 142 0.29 23.69 24.96
C SER A 142 0.96 22.33 25.23
N GLY A 143 1.74 21.88 24.25
CA GLY A 143 2.90 21.00 24.45
C GLY A 143 3.63 20.84 23.13
N GLY A 144 4.94 21.04 22.97
CA GLY A 144 5.99 21.51 23.88
C GLY A 144 7.21 21.79 23.00
N GLY A 145 7.50 23.07 22.80
CA GLY A 145 8.67 23.59 22.08
C GLY A 145 8.71 25.07 22.41
N ALA A 146 9.66 25.47 23.25
CA ALA A 146 9.68 26.80 23.84
C ALA A 146 9.80 27.88 22.76
N GLY A 147 8.77 28.75 22.68
CA GLY A 147 8.80 30.01 21.95
C GLY A 147 8.03 30.01 20.62
N GLY A 148 6.71 30.24 20.69
CA GLY A 148 5.92 30.58 19.50
C GLY A 148 4.42 30.40 19.72
N ASN A 149 3.68 31.51 19.80
CA ASN A 149 2.22 31.58 20.00
C ASN A 149 1.43 31.11 18.75
N GLY A 150 1.56 29.83 18.39
CA GLY A 150 0.86 29.19 17.29
C GLY A 150 -0.19 28.21 17.79
N LYS A 151 -1.47 28.56 17.61
CA LYS A 151 -2.66 27.73 17.89
C LYS A 151 -2.72 26.53 16.94
N GLY A 152 -2.00 25.46 17.27
CA GLY A 152 -2.02 24.19 16.54
C GLY A 152 -2.81 23.12 17.30
N ILE A 153 -3.83 22.55 16.65
CA ILE A 153 -4.42 21.28 17.06
C ILE A 153 -3.74 20.23 16.16
N PHE A 154 -3.15 19.19 16.77
CA PHE A 154 -2.55 17.97 16.18
C PHE A 154 -1.04 17.97 15.88
N GLY A 155 -0.33 17.08 16.59
CA GLY A 155 0.80 16.30 16.05
C GLY A 155 0.28 14.94 15.56
N ASP A 156 1.06 14.26 14.71
CA ASP A 156 0.71 13.05 13.95
C ASP A 156 0.31 11.79 14.77
N ASP A 157 0.20 11.87 16.09
CA ASP A 157 -0.23 10.77 16.98
C ASP A 157 -1.75 10.52 17.04
N VAL A 158 -2.55 11.22 16.22
CA VAL A 158 -4.03 11.07 16.19
C VAL A 158 -4.54 10.35 14.93
N VAL A 159 -3.62 9.87 14.06
CA VAL A 159 -3.97 8.86 13.03
C VAL A 159 -3.89 7.44 13.59
N GLY A 160 -3.41 7.28 14.83
CA GLY A 160 -3.75 6.16 15.70
C GLY A 160 -4.84 6.57 16.68
N THR A 161 -5.75 5.65 17.02
CA THR A 161 -6.57 5.78 18.23
C THR A 161 -5.64 5.75 19.46
N SER A 162 -5.01 6.87 19.81
CA SER A 162 -4.51 7.08 21.17
C SER A 162 -5.67 7.68 21.98
N VAL A 163 -6.41 6.77 22.60
CA VAL A 163 -7.38 7.09 23.64
C VAL A 163 -6.56 7.45 24.87
N THR A 164 -6.32 8.74 25.13
CA THR A 164 -5.77 9.22 26.40
C THR A 164 -6.86 9.17 27.47
N GLU A 165 -7.22 7.92 27.81
CA GLU A 165 -7.87 7.38 29.00
C GLU A 165 -8.63 6.11 28.57
N THR A 166 -7.93 4.98 28.68
CA THR A 166 -8.44 3.60 28.76
C THR A 166 -9.90 3.39 28.30
N ASN A 167 -10.11 2.85 27.09
CA ASN A 167 -11.30 2.08 26.67
C ASN A 167 -12.50 2.06 27.65
N LYS A 168 -13.34 3.09 27.69
CA LYS A 168 -14.66 3.02 28.38
C LYS A 168 -15.79 3.48 27.45
N ALA A 169 -16.31 2.58 26.63
CA ALA A 169 -17.71 2.66 26.24
C ALA A 169 -18.53 2.17 27.45
N LYS A 170 -19.21 3.09 28.16
CA LYS A 170 -20.08 2.72 29.28
C LYS A 170 -21.49 2.51 28.75
N THR A 171 -21.94 1.25 28.65
CA THR A 171 -23.34 0.94 28.42
C THR A 171 -24.11 1.25 29.71
N GLU A 172 -24.69 2.44 29.79
CA GLU A 172 -25.61 2.78 30.88
C GLU A 172 -26.99 2.21 30.55
N ALA A 173 -27.30 1.07 31.20
CA ALA A 173 -28.59 0.39 31.29
C ALA A 173 -29.01 -0.55 30.14
N TRP A 174 -29.13 -1.83 30.48
CA TRP A 174 -30.10 -2.74 29.87
C TRP A 174 -31.45 -2.49 30.55
N VAL A 175 -32.42 -1.90 29.85
CA VAL A 175 -33.80 -1.88 30.34
C VAL A 175 -34.52 -3.08 29.74
N ARG A 176 -34.64 -4.17 30.51
CA ARG A 176 -35.56 -5.27 30.21
C ARG A 176 -36.80 -5.03 31.06
N HIS A 177 -37.85 -4.43 30.49
CA HIS A 177 -39.14 -4.34 31.17
C HIS A 177 -39.86 -5.67 31.04
N TRP A 178 -39.71 -6.53 32.05
CA TRP A 178 -40.77 -7.37 32.61
C TRP A 178 -40.29 -7.91 33.97
N ASP A 179 -40.95 -7.41 35.00
CA ASP A 179 -40.98 -7.79 36.43
C ASP A 179 -39.69 -8.09 37.24
N GLY A 180 -39.50 -7.28 38.29
CA GLY A 180 -39.47 -7.84 39.65
C GLY A 180 -38.18 -8.47 40.20
N LYS A 181 -37.00 -7.84 40.03
CA LYS A 181 -35.91 -7.70 41.03
C LYS A 181 -34.60 -7.32 40.33
N VAL A 182 -34.03 -6.19 40.74
CA VAL A 182 -32.77 -5.65 40.23
C VAL A 182 -31.60 -6.43 40.85
N GLN A 183 -30.80 -7.11 40.02
CA GLN A 183 -29.38 -7.34 40.32
C GLN A 183 -28.50 -7.07 39.09
N THR A 184 -27.48 -6.28 39.36
CA THR A 184 -26.48 -5.69 38.47
C THR A 184 -25.41 -6.68 38.00
N ALA A 185 -24.94 -6.50 36.77
CA ALA A 185 -23.53 -6.69 36.43
C ALA A 185 -23.05 -5.49 35.58
N PRO A 186 -22.44 -4.47 36.19
CA PRO A 186 -21.79 -3.37 35.48
C PRO A 186 -20.39 -3.81 35.03
N GLY A 187 -19.94 -3.39 33.86
CA GLY A 187 -18.50 -3.25 33.59
C GLY A 187 -17.80 -4.30 32.72
N GLN A 188 -18.48 -4.99 31.81
CA GLN A 188 -17.75 -5.69 30.73
C GLN A 188 -17.48 -4.74 29.55
N TYR A 189 -16.20 -4.47 29.33
CA TYR A 189 -15.69 -3.67 28.22
C TYR A 189 -15.57 -4.55 26.97
N TYR A 190 -16.21 -4.16 25.86
CA TYR A 190 -16.00 -4.82 24.57
C TYR A 190 -14.78 -4.22 23.86
N LYS A 191 -13.93 -5.08 23.30
CA LYS A 191 -12.83 -4.67 22.42
C LYS A 191 -13.44 -4.21 21.10
N ILE A 192 -13.26 -2.94 20.73
CA ILE A 192 -13.70 -2.40 19.43
C ILE A 192 -12.97 -3.22 18.36
N ILE A 193 -13.72 -4.03 17.62
CA ILE A 193 -13.19 -4.81 16.50
C ILE A 193 -12.87 -3.81 15.37
N ASN A 194 -11.72 -3.98 14.71
CA ASN A 194 -11.22 -3.13 13.62
C ASN A 194 -12.16 -3.08 12.40
N TYR A 195 -13.26 -2.32 12.48
CA TYR A 195 -14.19 -2.08 11.37
C TYR A 195 -13.87 -0.78 10.59
N GLN A 196 -12.64 -0.24 10.71
CA GLN A 196 -12.38 1.17 10.39
C GLN A 196 -12.31 1.51 8.90
N GLU A 197 -11.71 0.71 8.02
CA GLU A 197 -11.29 1.26 6.72
C GLU A 197 -12.43 1.36 5.68
N GLN A 198 -13.23 0.29 5.53
CA GLN A 198 -14.32 0.26 4.55
C GLN A 198 -15.49 1.18 4.95
N MET A 199 -15.83 1.24 6.24
CA MET A 199 -16.86 2.14 6.78
C MET A 199 -16.43 3.60 6.69
N THR A 200 -15.19 3.93 7.09
CA THR A 200 -14.66 5.28 6.95
C THR A 200 -14.72 5.72 5.49
N LYS A 201 -14.38 4.83 4.55
CA LYS A 201 -14.45 5.12 3.11
C LYS A 201 -15.88 5.32 2.59
N TYR A 202 -16.82 4.48 3.00
CA TYR A 202 -18.25 4.61 2.63
C TYR A 202 -18.85 5.93 3.12
N PHE A 203 -18.65 6.28 4.39
CA PHE A 203 -19.15 7.55 4.94
C PHE A 203 -18.38 8.76 4.42
N THR A 204 -17.11 8.59 4.06
CA THR A 204 -16.33 9.66 3.41
C THR A 204 -16.97 10.07 2.08
N GLN A 205 -17.36 9.10 1.26
CA GLN A 205 -18.02 9.32 -0.03
C GLN A 205 -19.41 9.99 0.10
N GLN A 206 -20.20 9.62 1.13
CA GLN A 206 -21.54 10.19 1.35
C GLN A 206 -21.51 11.65 1.88
N VAL A 207 -20.45 12.05 2.57
CA VAL A 207 -20.30 13.41 3.11
C VAL A 207 -19.63 14.36 2.10
N ASP A 208 -18.67 13.89 1.30
CA ASP A 208 -17.98 14.71 0.30
C ASP A 208 -18.87 15.16 -0.87
N THR A 209 -20.02 14.50 -1.05
CA THR A 209 -21.01 14.89 -2.05
C THR A 209 -21.91 16.06 -1.59
N LYS A 210 -21.81 16.52 -0.34
CA LYS A 210 -22.59 17.66 0.18
C LYS A 210 -21.71 18.90 0.40
N ARG A 211 -22.27 20.09 0.12
CA ARG A 211 -21.58 21.40 0.24
C ARG A 211 -21.00 21.60 1.65
N PRO A 212 -19.83 22.26 1.78
CA PRO A 212 -19.21 22.54 3.08
C PRO A 212 -20.16 23.32 3.99
N VAL A 213 -20.34 22.82 5.22
CA VAL A 213 -21.28 23.33 6.22
C VAL A 213 -20.82 24.68 6.78
N PHE A 214 -19.50 24.91 6.81
CA PHE A 214 -18.89 26.20 7.15
C PHE A 214 -18.57 26.96 5.87
N LYS A 215 -19.18 28.13 5.67
CA LYS A 215 -18.80 29.07 4.60
C LYS A 215 -17.68 29.98 5.11
N ALA A 216 -16.66 30.20 4.29
CA ALA A 216 -15.56 31.14 4.56
C ALA A 216 -16.02 32.61 4.76
N SER A 217 -17.29 32.94 4.47
CA SER A 217 -17.79 34.30 4.30
C SER A 217 -18.17 35.06 5.59
N THR A 218 -17.75 34.61 6.76
CA THR A 218 -17.84 35.40 8.01
C THR A 218 -16.57 35.27 8.85
N VAL A 219 -15.43 35.22 8.18
CA VAL A 219 -14.13 35.47 8.79
C VAL A 219 -13.75 36.89 8.38
N HIS A 220 -13.79 37.83 9.34
CA HIS A 220 -12.94 39.00 9.22
C HIS A 220 -11.55 38.48 8.87
N PRO A 221 -10.93 38.94 7.76
CA PRO A 221 -9.61 38.48 7.37
C PRO A 221 -8.72 38.51 8.61
N LEU A 222 -7.91 37.47 8.81
CA LEU A 222 -6.71 37.62 9.62
C LEU A 222 -6.06 38.91 9.10
N GLN A 223 -6.17 39.98 9.89
CA GLN A 223 -5.27 41.11 9.75
C GLN A 223 -3.88 40.47 9.66
N ALA A 224 -3.12 40.88 8.64
CA ALA A 224 -1.67 40.71 8.65
C ALA A 224 -1.20 40.88 10.10
N PRO A 225 -0.35 39.99 10.65
CA PRO A 225 -0.03 39.93 12.06
C PRO A 225 0.02 41.35 12.58
N GLY A 226 -0.95 41.69 13.44
CA GLY A 226 -1.21 43.07 13.80
C GLY A 226 0.12 43.71 14.10
N THR A 227 0.39 44.83 13.42
CA THR A 227 1.62 45.59 13.58
C THR A 227 1.93 45.58 15.06
N PRO A 228 3.07 45.00 15.49
CA PRO A 228 3.35 44.77 16.90
C PRO A 228 2.98 46.01 17.72
N ALA A 229 2.18 45.83 18.76
CA ALA A 229 1.55 46.91 19.51
C ALA A 229 2.52 47.72 20.39
N THR A 230 3.81 47.41 20.31
CA THR A 230 4.90 48.27 20.76
C THR A 230 5.44 49.01 19.53
N PRO A 231 5.77 50.31 19.63
CA PRO A 231 6.50 50.98 18.57
C PRO A 231 7.85 50.28 18.43
N LEU A 232 7.88 49.26 17.56
CA LEU A 232 9.06 48.89 16.83
C LEU A 232 9.50 50.18 16.17
N ASP A 233 10.77 50.53 16.33
CA ASP A 233 11.38 51.57 15.52
C ASP A 233 11.13 51.17 14.06
N VAL A 234 10.02 51.66 13.51
CA VAL A 234 9.68 51.55 12.11
C VAL A 234 10.80 52.29 11.45
N PHE A 235 11.76 51.54 10.92
CA PHE A 235 12.80 52.10 10.09
C PHE A 235 12.08 52.83 8.96
N ASP A 236 12.12 54.15 9.04
CA ASP A 236 11.55 55.05 8.05
C ASP A 236 12.03 54.57 6.68
N ASN A 237 11.14 54.62 5.68
CA ASN A 237 11.33 54.06 4.34
C ASN A 237 12.63 54.56 3.66
N LYS A 238 13.23 55.64 4.20
CA LYS A 238 14.56 56.17 3.86
C LYS A 238 15.72 55.19 4.07
N ASN A 239 15.68 54.29 5.04
CA ASN A 239 16.82 53.40 5.31
C ASN A 239 16.81 52.12 4.44
N CYS A 240 15.65 51.71 3.94
CA CYS A 240 15.54 50.67 2.91
C CYS A 240 15.87 51.18 1.50
N ALA A 241 16.20 52.48 1.36
CA ALA A 241 16.69 53.07 0.11
C ALA A 241 18.21 52.85 -0.11
N MET A 242 18.91 52.22 0.86
CA MET A 242 20.29 51.78 0.63
C MET A 242 20.33 50.74 -0.50
N ALA A 243 21.30 50.87 -1.40
CA ALA A 243 21.46 49.94 -2.51
C ALA A 243 21.74 48.50 -2.02
N GLU A 244 22.45 48.36 -0.90
CA GLU A 244 22.80 47.09 -0.28
C GLU A 244 23.16 47.29 1.21
N PHE A 245 22.66 46.42 2.09
CA PHE A 245 23.08 46.36 3.50
C PHE A 245 24.29 45.43 3.65
N GLN A 246 25.39 45.94 4.19
CA GLN A 246 26.61 45.16 4.42
C GLN A 246 26.61 44.56 5.83
N ARG A 247 27.58 43.67 6.10
CA ARG A 247 27.75 43.01 7.41
C ARG A 247 27.65 43.98 8.61
N ALA A 248 28.34 45.12 8.56
CA ALA A 248 28.35 46.08 9.67
C ALA A 248 26.96 46.66 9.96
N ASP A 249 26.14 46.84 8.92
CA ASP A 249 24.76 47.30 9.05
C ASP A 249 23.90 46.22 9.70
N LEU A 250 24.07 44.96 9.28
CA LEU A 250 23.33 43.80 9.80
C LEU A 250 23.68 43.52 11.27
N GLU A 251 24.95 43.60 11.68
CA GLU A 251 25.36 43.38 13.07
C GLU A 251 24.79 44.44 14.03
N LYS A 252 24.57 45.66 13.53
CA LYS A 252 24.03 46.78 14.30
C LYS A 252 22.54 46.62 14.60
N TYR A 253 21.77 46.03 13.67
CA TYR A 253 20.33 45.95 13.76
C TYR A 253 19.88 44.49 13.82
N PRO A 254 19.40 44.00 14.98
CA PRO A 254 18.99 42.60 15.11
C PRO A 254 17.76 42.26 14.26
N ASP A 255 16.89 43.23 14.00
CA ASP A 255 15.71 43.09 13.16
C ASP A 255 15.60 44.26 12.17
N ILE A 256 15.31 43.96 10.90
CA ILE A 256 15.16 44.95 9.82
C ILE A 256 13.79 44.79 9.16
N TYR A 257 13.08 45.91 8.94
CA TYR A 257 11.77 45.93 8.29
C TYR A 257 11.78 46.88 7.08
N CYS A 258 11.39 46.39 5.91
CA CYS A 258 11.35 47.16 4.66
C CYS A 258 10.02 47.05 3.91
N LEU A 259 9.50 48.18 3.40
CA LEU A 259 8.27 48.19 2.59
C LEU A 259 8.51 47.83 1.12
N GLY A 260 9.76 47.94 0.65
CA GLY A 260 10.17 47.60 -0.71
C GLY A 260 11.18 46.46 -0.76
N ASP A 261 11.76 46.25 -1.93
CA ASP A 261 12.86 45.30 -2.12
C ASP A 261 14.06 45.69 -1.24
N ILE A 262 14.80 44.69 -0.77
CA ILE A 262 16.04 44.87 -0.01
C ILE A 262 17.12 43.95 -0.58
N THR A 263 18.34 44.46 -0.68
CA THR A 263 19.53 43.66 -1.01
C THR A 263 20.46 43.65 0.20
N ILE A 264 20.97 42.48 0.57
CA ILE A 264 21.87 42.30 1.69
C ILE A 264 23.11 41.50 1.28
N ASN A 265 24.23 41.78 1.91
CA ASN A 265 25.45 40.97 1.84
C ASN A 265 25.88 40.55 3.26
N PRO A 266 25.44 39.36 3.73
CA PRO A 266 25.72 38.89 5.07
C PRO A 266 27.06 38.17 5.21
N ALA A 267 27.99 38.32 4.26
CA ALA A 267 29.28 37.64 4.31
C ALA A 267 30.00 37.88 5.65
N GLY A 268 30.26 36.80 6.40
CA GLY A 268 30.93 36.84 7.70
C GLY A 268 30.07 37.32 8.87
N LEU A 269 28.75 37.47 8.71
CA LEU A 269 27.82 37.81 9.78
C LEU A 269 27.78 36.69 10.82
N THR A 270 28.18 36.93 12.06
CA THR A 270 28.20 35.89 13.12
C THR A 270 26.96 35.89 14.01
N LYS A 271 26.21 36.99 14.03
CA LYS A 271 24.98 37.16 14.81
C LYS A 271 23.77 37.18 13.87
N GLY A 272 22.82 36.28 14.10
CA GLY A 272 21.59 36.20 13.31
C GLY A 272 20.81 37.51 13.33
N THR A 273 20.56 38.07 12.15
CA THR A 273 19.70 39.23 11.91
C THR A 273 18.41 38.78 11.23
N THR A 274 17.26 39.18 11.76
CA THR A 274 15.94 38.89 11.17
C THR A 274 15.55 39.99 10.20
N ILE A 275 15.03 39.63 9.02
CA ILE A 275 14.69 40.61 7.99
C ILE A 275 13.28 40.34 7.47
N TYR A 276 12.45 41.38 7.53
CA TYR A 276 11.10 41.40 7.00
C TYR A 276 11.03 42.41 5.86
N SER A 277 10.52 42.01 4.71
CA SER A 277 10.31 42.88 3.55
C SER A 277 8.94 42.62 2.92
N ASN A 278 8.21 43.67 2.53
CA ASN A 278 7.02 43.51 1.68
C ASN A 278 7.38 43.25 0.20
N GLY A 279 8.63 43.53 -0.19
CA GLY A 279 9.19 43.29 -1.52
C GLY A 279 9.98 41.99 -1.59
N THR A 280 10.98 41.98 -2.47
CA THR A 280 11.94 40.87 -2.63
C THR A 280 13.16 41.08 -1.73
N ILE A 281 13.60 40.02 -1.05
CA ILE A 281 14.88 39.98 -0.33
C ILE A 281 15.93 39.33 -1.26
N ARG A 282 16.98 40.06 -1.62
CA ARG A 282 18.12 39.54 -2.37
C ARG A 282 19.32 39.38 -1.45
N VAL A 283 19.85 38.18 -1.36
CA VAL A 283 21.04 37.83 -0.58
C VAL A 283 22.20 37.67 -1.56
N ARG A 284 23.15 38.61 -1.51
CA ARG A 284 24.35 38.65 -2.34
C ARG A 284 25.59 38.30 -1.54
N GLY A 285 26.69 38.08 -2.26
CA GLY A 285 27.98 37.71 -1.70
C GLY A 285 28.11 36.22 -1.40
N ASP A 286 29.35 35.76 -1.31
CA ASP A 286 29.65 34.38 -0.98
C ASP A 286 29.50 34.17 0.53
N LEU A 287 28.58 33.29 0.93
CA LEU A 287 28.33 32.98 2.33
C LEU A 287 29.25 31.85 2.75
N SER A 288 30.21 32.17 3.60
CA SER A 288 31.22 31.26 4.11
C SER A 288 30.79 30.61 5.42
N ALA A 289 31.49 29.54 5.81
CA ALA A 289 31.31 28.88 7.10
C ALA A 289 31.39 29.87 8.28
N GLY A 290 30.44 29.76 9.20
CA GLY A 290 30.30 30.66 10.35
C GLY A 290 29.28 31.80 10.14
N THR A 291 28.85 32.05 8.90
CA THR A 291 27.76 33.00 8.63
C THR A 291 26.45 32.52 9.25
N THR A 292 25.81 33.34 10.09
CA THR A 292 24.51 33.06 10.70
C THR A 292 23.54 34.16 10.32
N LEU A 293 22.53 33.81 9.53
CA LEU A 293 21.45 34.70 9.15
C LEU A 293 20.18 34.30 9.91
N GLY A 294 19.43 35.28 10.43
CA GLY A 294 18.18 35.03 11.13
C GLY A 294 17.06 34.62 10.18
N ALA A 295 15.80 34.81 10.58
CA ALA A 295 14.68 34.52 9.70
C ALA A 295 14.56 35.59 8.60
N LEU A 296 14.24 35.18 7.38
CA LEU A 296 13.93 36.04 6.25
C LEU A 296 12.47 35.87 5.88
N SER A 297 11.70 36.95 5.88
CA SER A 297 10.31 36.97 5.46
C SER A 297 10.08 38.01 4.37
N ALA A 298 9.75 37.57 3.16
CA ALA A 298 9.52 38.42 2.00
C ALA A 298 8.06 38.34 1.53
N GLY A 299 7.45 39.49 1.24
CA GLY A 299 6.13 39.57 0.61
C GLY A 299 6.14 39.09 -0.84
N LYS A 300 7.29 39.17 -1.51
CA LYS A 300 7.56 38.59 -2.83
C LYS A 300 8.58 37.45 -2.71
N ASP A 301 9.75 37.58 -3.33
CA ASP A 301 10.71 36.49 -3.45
C ASP A 301 11.85 36.61 -2.42
N ILE A 302 12.48 35.48 -2.11
CA ILE A 302 13.80 35.42 -1.49
C ILE A 302 14.76 34.83 -2.53
N VAL A 303 15.83 35.55 -2.86
CA VAL A 303 16.79 35.15 -3.90
C VAL A 303 18.20 35.16 -3.35
N PHE A 304 18.89 34.02 -3.42
CA PHE A 304 20.30 33.87 -3.04
C PHE A 304 21.18 33.82 -4.29
N GLU A 305 21.95 34.88 -4.56
CA GLU A 305 22.69 35.10 -5.80
C GLU A 305 24.18 34.69 -5.72
N GLY A 306 24.74 34.55 -4.52
CA GLY A 306 26.15 34.19 -4.30
C GLY A 306 26.38 32.72 -3.92
N LYS A 307 27.65 32.29 -3.87
CA LYS A 307 28.01 30.92 -3.49
C LYS A 307 27.73 30.69 -2.02
N LEU A 308 26.96 29.66 -1.70
CA LEU A 308 26.60 29.29 -0.34
C LEU A 308 27.51 28.16 0.11
N SER A 309 28.73 28.50 0.56
CA SER A 309 29.77 27.56 1.01
C SER A 309 29.83 27.36 2.52
N GLY A 310 28.75 27.70 3.21
CA GLY A 310 28.61 27.56 4.65
C GLY A 310 27.47 28.41 5.21
N GLY A 311 27.11 28.14 6.45
CA GLY A 311 26.26 29.02 7.25
C GLY A 311 24.99 28.37 7.77
N LYS A 312 24.41 29.00 8.80
CA LYS A 312 23.14 28.63 9.41
C LYS A 312 22.11 29.70 9.08
N TYR A 313 20.95 29.25 8.64
CA TYR A 313 19.86 30.12 8.22
C TYR A 313 18.64 29.84 9.10
N GLY A 314 18.01 30.92 9.57
CA GLY A 314 16.71 30.86 10.22
C GLY A 314 15.60 30.52 9.22
N GLU A 315 14.35 30.70 9.63
CA GLU A 315 13.21 30.44 8.75
C GLU A 315 13.23 31.30 7.47
N LEU A 316 12.91 30.70 6.32
CA LEU A 316 12.76 31.42 5.05
C LEU A 316 11.29 31.37 4.65
N ILE A 317 10.60 32.51 4.59
CA ILE A 317 9.19 32.61 4.23
C ILE A 317 9.01 33.60 3.09
N ALA A 318 8.59 33.12 1.91
CA ALA A 318 8.33 33.95 0.74
C ALA A 318 6.84 33.93 0.33
N GLY A 319 6.27 35.10 0.09
CA GLY A 319 4.95 35.25 -0.54
C GLY A 319 4.93 34.93 -2.04
N GLY A 320 6.12 34.93 -2.66
CA GLY A 320 6.42 34.45 -4.02
C GLY A 320 7.32 33.21 -3.94
N LYS A 321 8.52 33.28 -4.50
CA LYS A 321 9.47 32.17 -4.66
C LYS A 321 10.62 32.21 -3.65
N VAL A 322 11.23 31.06 -3.39
CA VAL A 322 12.58 30.98 -2.83
C VAL A 322 13.52 30.44 -3.90
N ILE A 323 14.54 31.19 -4.26
CA ILE A 323 15.46 30.86 -5.36
C ILE A 323 16.89 30.82 -4.83
N PHE A 324 17.53 29.67 -4.97
CA PHE A 324 18.96 29.48 -4.78
C PHE A 324 19.62 29.49 -6.15
N SER A 325 20.06 30.66 -6.60
CA SER A 325 20.74 30.83 -7.88
C SER A 325 22.25 30.64 -7.79
N GLY A 326 22.85 30.69 -6.60
CA GLY A 326 24.26 30.31 -6.39
C GLY A 326 24.50 28.81 -6.15
N GLU A 327 25.75 28.38 -6.24
CA GLU A 327 26.15 27.00 -5.89
C GLU A 327 26.05 26.78 -4.37
N LEU A 328 25.37 25.71 -3.95
CA LEU A 328 25.24 25.30 -2.56
C LEU A 328 26.25 24.21 -2.27
N ASN A 329 27.24 24.50 -1.43
CA ASN A 329 28.35 23.59 -1.14
C ASN A 329 28.31 23.06 0.30
N SER A 330 29.32 22.24 0.63
CA SER A 330 29.51 21.65 1.94
C SER A 330 29.47 22.72 3.02
N GLY A 331 28.65 22.48 4.06
CA GLY A 331 28.53 23.38 5.20
C GLY A 331 27.29 24.28 5.16
N PHE A 332 26.55 24.34 4.05
CA PHE A 332 25.21 24.92 4.07
C PHE A 332 24.28 24.01 4.91
N THR A 333 23.79 24.54 6.03
CA THR A 333 22.85 23.82 6.90
C THR A 333 21.60 24.67 7.12
N HIS A 334 20.47 24.17 6.64
CA HIS A 334 19.17 24.77 6.91
C HIS A 334 18.40 23.89 7.88
N SER A 335 18.18 24.39 9.09
CA SER A 335 17.59 23.60 10.20
C SER A 335 16.15 23.97 10.54
N GLN A 336 15.62 25.02 9.94
CA GLN A 336 14.26 25.49 10.16
C GLN A 336 13.42 25.31 8.89
N LYS A 337 12.34 26.08 8.74
CA LYS A 337 11.43 25.93 7.61
C LYS A 337 11.85 26.78 6.41
N ILE A 338 11.70 26.24 5.20
CA ILE A 338 11.68 26.97 3.93
C ILE A 338 10.25 26.90 3.42
N SER A 339 9.58 28.03 3.32
CA SER A 339 8.19 28.12 2.90
C SER A 339 8.05 29.14 1.77
N ALA A 340 7.42 28.74 0.67
CA ALA A 340 7.09 29.63 -0.43
C ALA A 340 5.62 29.44 -0.82
N ARG A 341 4.87 30.51 -1.14
CA ARG A 341 3.56 30.36 -1.80
C ARG A 341 3.72 29.99 -3.28
N GLY A 342 4.79 30.47 -3.91
CA GLY A 342 5.25 30.04 -5.22
C GLY A 342 6.22 28.87 -5.12
N SER A 343 7.14 28.78 -6.07
CA SER A 343 8.12 27.69 -6.17
C SER A 343 9.31 27.84 -5.23
N ILE A 344 9.95 26.71 -4.92
CA ILE A 344 11.31 26.66 -4.36
C ILE A 344 12.23 26.12 -5.45
N GLU A 345 13.28 26.86 -5.78
CA GLU A 345 14.12 26.58 -6.95
C GLU A 345 15.59 26.53 -6.56
N PHE A 346 16.24 25.39 -6.84
CA PHE A 346 17.69 25.23 -6.76
C PHE A 346 18.24 25.24 -8.19
N ALA A 347 18.71 26.40 -8.64
CA ALA A 347 19.12 26.60 -10.03
C ALA A 347 20.52 26.05 -10.33
N ASN A 348 21.37 25.92 -9.31
CA ASN A 348 22.76 25.51 -9.42
C ASN A 348 23.04 24.21 -8.67
N LYS A 349 24.25 23.67 -8.87
CA LYS A 349 24.69 22.41 -8.27
C LYS A 349 24.53 22.45 -6.75
N LEU A 350 23.98 21.36 -6.20
CA LEU A 350 23.95 21.11 -4.76
C LEU A 350 25.05 20.11 -4.43
N ASN A 351 25.99 20.47 -3.57
CA ASN A 351 27.09 19.60 -3.19
C ASN A 351 27.38 19.64 -1.68
N GLY A 352 26.92 18.67 -0.88
CA GLY A 352 27.20 18.68 0.57
C GLY A 352 26.26 19.55 1.41
N ALA A 353 25.14 19.99 0.84
CA ALA A 353 24.10 20.73 1.56
C ALA A 353 23.28 19.81 2.48
N VAL A 354 22.86 20.35 3.63
CA VAL A 354 22.02 19.64 4.61
C VAL A 354 20.75 20.44 4.89
N PHE A 355 19.60 19.81 4.68
CA PHE A 355 18.28 20.36 4.97
C PHE A 355 17.61 19.49 6.04
N SER A 356 17.64 19.97 7.29
CA SER A 356 17.06 19.24 8.43
C SER A 356 15.70 19.76 8.88
N GLY A 357 15.29 20.95 8.46
CA GLY A 357 13.92 21.42 8.68
C GLY A 357 13.02 21.27 7.46
N GLU A 358 11.77 21.67 7.60
CA GLU A 358 10.74 21.45 6.58
C GLU A 358 10.95 22.32 5.33
N MET A 359 10.63 21.78 4.16
CA MET A 359 10.56 22.52 2.90
C MET A 359 9.15 22.41 2.32
N VAL A 360 8.44 23.54 2.23
CA VAL A 360 7.03 23.58 1.81
C VAL A 360 6.84 24.60 0.69
N SER A 361 6.38 24.13 -0.47
CA SER A 361 6.07 24.96 -1.64
C SER A 361 4.58 24.94 -1.94
N GLY A 362 3.96 26.11 -2.07
CA GLY A 362 2.59 26.29 -2.54
C GLY A 362 2.40 26.04 -4.03
N ASP A 363 3.49 25.86 -4.77
CA ASP A 363 3.52 25.37 -6.15
C ASP A 363 4.46 24.16 -6.25
N SER A 364 5.63 24.32 -6.86
CA SER A 364 6.54 23.22 -7.19
C SER A 364 7.91 23.41 -6.54
N ILE A 365 8.66 22.32 -6.40
CA ILE A 365 10.06 22.32 -5.97
C ILE A 365 10.91 21.83 -7.14
N TYR A 366 11.91 22.61 -7.53
CA TYR A 366 12.76 22.31 -8.67
C TYR A 366 14.23 22.19 -8.25
N PHE A 367 14.83 21.04 -8.56
CA PHE A 367 16.26 20.83 -8.54
C PHE A 367 16.75 20.86 -9.99
N LYS A 368 17.19 22.03 -10.44
CA LYS A 368 17.48 22.28 -11.87
C LYS A 368 18.87 21.82 -12.30
N ASN A 369 19.73 21.45 -11.35
CA ASN A 369 21.11 21.05 -11.60
C ASN A 369 21.48 19.82 -10.75
N VAL A 370 22.70 19.32 -10.94
CA VAL A 370 23.22 18.09 -10.32
C VAL A 370 23.11 18.14 -8.80
N ILE A 371 22.64 17.03 -8.22
CA ILE A 371 22.64 16.80 -6.77
C ILE A 371 23.79 15.85 -6.42
N GLY A 372 24.83 16.39 -5.79
CA GLY A 372 25.95 15.67 -5.21
C GLY A 372 25.90 15.71 -3.68
N ASN A 373 25.98 14.57 -3.03
CA ASN A 373 26.15 14.46 -1.57
C ASN A 373 25.19 15.35 -0.74
N VAL A 374 23.88 15.34 -1.02
CA VAL A 374 22.90 16.15 -0.27
C VAL A 374 22.15 15.31 0.75
N THR A 375 21.89 15.88 1.93
CA THR A 375 21.08 15.25 2.97
C THR A 375 19.78 16.02 3.20
N TYR A 376 18.65 15.33 3.07
CA TYR A 376 17.31 15.82 3.44
C TYR A 376 16.79 15.00 4.61
N SER A 377 16.77 15.59 5.80
CA SER A 377 16.20 14.98 7.00
C SER A 377 14.93 15.64 7.51
N GLY A 378 14.59 16.81 6.99
CA GLY A 378 13.25 17.39 7.15
C GLY A 378 12.29 16.98 6.04
N ARG A 379 10.99 17.08 6.31
CA ARG A 379 9.93 16.77 5.34
C ARG A 379 9.97 17.76 4.17
N VAL A 380 9.81 17.25 2.95
CA VAL A 380 9.70 18.07 1.74
C VAL A 380 8.29 17.93 1.16
N SER A 381 7.61 19.03 0.89
CA SER A 381 6.25 19.03 0.35
C SER A 381 6.05 20.11 -0.69
N ALA A 382 5.48 19.75 -1.84
CA ALA A 382 5.05 20.66 -2.89
C ALA A 382 3.57 20.42 -3.22
N ALA A 383 2.79 21.49 -3.34
CA ALA A 383 1.37 21.38 -3.72
C ALA A 383 1.19 20.86 -5.17
N ASN A 384 2.19 21.06 -6.03
CA ASN A 384 2.18 20.63 -7.42
C ASN A 384 3.31 19.61 -7.64
N ASN A 385 4.46 19.98 -8.22
CA ASN A 385 5.48 19.00 -8.61
C ASN A 385 6.74 19.06 -7.75
N ILE A 386 7.42 17.91 -7.60
CA ILE A 386 8.83 17.85 -7.20
C ILE A 386 9.61 17.33 -8.41
N VAL A 387 10.56 18.12 -8.92
CA VAL A 387 11.26 17.81 -10.18
C VAL A 387 12.76 17.87 -9.99
N PHE A 388 13.41 16.73 -10.24
CA PHE A 388 14.86 16.60 -10.39
C PHE A 388 15.18 16.65 -11.88
N GLN A 389 15.62 17.81 -12.37
CA GLN A 389 15.88 18.02 -13.80
C GLN A 389 17.21 17.43 -14.25
N GLU A 390 18.16 17.31 -13.32
CA GLU A 390 19.51 16.79 -13.56
C GLU A 390 19.82 15.60 -12.65
N LYS A 391 20.93 14.92 -12.95
CA LYS A 391 21.29 13.66 -12.28
C LYS A 391 21.44 13.80 -10.76
N ILE A 392 21.09 12.74 -10.05
CA ILE A 392 21.34 12.59 -8.61
C ILE A 392 22.53 11.65 -8.45
N GLU A 393 23.70 12.20 -8.13
CA GLU A 393 24.91 11.39 -7.97
C GLU A 393 24.95 10.74 -6.59
N LYS A 394 24.59 11.48 -5.55
CA LYS A 394 24.57 10.98 -4.17
C LYS A 394 23.59 11.80 -3.35
N ALA A 395 22.68 11.13 -2.65
CA ALA A 395 21.75 11.79 -1.76
C ALA A 395 21.32 10.87 -0.61
N ALA A 396 21.00 11.46 0.54
CA ALA A 396 20.39 10.79 1.67
C ALA A 396 19.08 11.49 2.02
N ILE A 397 17.95 10.86 1.74
CA ILE A 397 16.60 11.37 2.01
C ILE A 397 16.02 10.52 3.13
N SER A 398 16.05 11.01 4.37
CA SER A 398 15.58 10.25 5.53
C SER A 398 14.13 10.56 5.92
N ALA A 399 13.58 11.68 5.46
CA ALA A 399 12.20 12.09 5.70
C ALA A 399 11.35 12.03 4.42
N ASP A 400 10.03 12.10 4.59
CA ASP A 400 9.09 11.98 3.49
C ASP A 400 9.19 13.14 2.49
N MET A 401 9.05 12.82 1.20
CA MET A 401 8.87 13.77 0.12
C MET A 401 7.48 13.62 -0.49
N VAL A 402 6.71 14.70 -0.55
CA VAL A 402 5.31 14.69 -1.00
C VAL A 402 5.10 15.70 -2.14
N ALA A 403 4.76 15.22 -3.32
CA ALA A 403 4.29 16.05 -4.44
C ALA A 403 2.77 15.92 -4.59
N GLY A 404 2.04 17.04 -4.67
CA GLY A 404 0.58 17.00 -4.87
C GLY A 404 0.16 16.53 -6.26
N ASN A 405 1.02 16.68 -7.27
CA ASN A 405 0.80 16.29 -8.66
C ASN A 405 1.84 15.29 -9.16
N ASN A 406 3.05 15.68 -9.56
CA ASN A 406 4.02 14.71 -10.07
C ASN A 406 5.37 14.79 -9.35
N MET A 407 6.01 13.63 -9.21
CA MET A 407 7.42 13.51 -8.84
C MET A 407 8.21 13.02 -10.05
N GLN A 408 9.19 13.79 -10.50
CA GLN A 408 9.90 13.52 -11.76
C GLN A 408 11.41 13.48 -11.55
N PHE A 409 12.04 12.40 -12.01
CA PHE A 409 13.48 12.22 -12.08
C PHE A 409 13.87 12.16 -13.55
N LYS A 410 14.27 13.31 -14.11
CA LYS A 410 14.47 13.47 -15.56
C LYS A 410 15.82 12.95 -16.07
N ARG A 411 16.73 12.64 -15.16
CA ARG A 411 18.12 12.24 -15.42
C ARG A 411 18.52 11.10 -14.47
N PRO A 412 19.66 10.42 -14.74
CA PRO A 412 20.03 9.23 -14.00
C PRO A 412 20.05 9.43 -12.47
N VAL A 413 19.61 8.42 -11.75
CA VAL A 413 19.63 8.37 -10.29
C VAL A 413 20.69 7.35 -9.87
N GLY A 414 21.67 7.79 -9.08
CA GLY A 414 22.73 6.97 -8.49
C GLY A 414 23.77 6.43 -9.48
N GLU A 415 23.95 7.07 -10.63
CA GLU A 415 24.96 6.68 -11.63
C GLU A 415 26.40 6.74 -11.06
N ASN A 416 26.70 7.78 -10.28
CA ASN A 416 28.04 8.06 -9.76
C ASN A 416 28.20 7.87 -8.24
N GLY A 417 27.19 7.34 -7.56
CA GLY A 417 27.21 7.19 -6.10
C GLY A 417 25.90 6.67 -5.52
N PRO A 418 25.90 6.33 -4.22
CA PRO A 418 24.73 5.77 -3.57
C PRO A 418 23.66 6.84 -3.35
N VAL A 419 22.42 6.51 -3.70
CA VAL A 419 21.24 7.30 -3.31
C VAL A 419 20.47 6.48 -2.28
N THR A 420 20.30 7.02 -1.08
CA THR A 420 19.56 6.36 0.00
C THR A 420 18.27 7.13 0.29
N ILE A 421 17.15 6.42 0.30
CA ILE A 421 15.82 6.96 0.56
C ILE A 421 15.16 6.13 1.66
N SER A 422 15.21 6.65 2.89
CA SER A 422 14.58 6.02 4.06
C SER A 422 13.21 6.61 4.38
N GLY A 423 12.89 7.80 3.86
CA GLY A 423 11.54 8.37 3.90
C GLY A 423 10.69 7.95 2.71
N SER A 424 9.37 8.03 2.84
CA SER A 424 8.46 7.68 1.75
C SER A 424 8.47 8.75 0.66
N LEU A 425 8.42 8.30 -0.60
CA LEU A 425 8.18 9.19 -1.74
C LEU A 425 6.70 9.09 -2.12
N MET A 426 5.98 10.22 -2.06
CA MET A 426 4.54 10.26 -2.32
C MET A 426 4.23 11.27 -3.43
N SER A 427 3.39 10.88 -4.37
CA SER A 427 2.90 11.72 -5.47
C SER A 427 1.38 11.57 -5.59
N GLY A 428 0.64 12.68 -5.59
CA GLY A 428 -0.82 12.66 -5.82
C GLY A 428 -1.22 12.26 -7.25
N GLY A 429 -0.30 12.42 -8.20
CA GLY A 429 -0.37 11.97 -9.59
C GLY A 429 0.70 10.92 -9.85
N SER A 430 1.60 11.16 -10.80
CA SER A 430 2.57 10.15 -11.24
C SER A 430 3.95 10.34 -10.61
N MET A 431 4.71 9.25 -10.54
CA MET A 431 6.15 9.22 -10.26
C MET A 431 6.87 8.65 -11.48
N THR A 432 7.82 9.40 -12.03
CA THR A 432 8.48 9.01 -13.28
C THR A 432 9.99 9.10 -13.16
N PHE A 433 10.68 8.03 -13.57
CA PHE A 433 12.12 7.94 -13.73
C PHE A 433 12.42 7.85 -15.23
N ASP A 434 12.85 8.95 -15.84
CA ASP A 434 13.02 9.07 -17.28
C ASP A 434 14.32 8.44 -17.80
N GLU A 435 15.31 8.29 -16.92
CA GLU A 435 16.65 7.80 -17.21
C GLU A 435 17.05 6.68 -16.24
N PRO A 436 18.15 5.93 -16.48
CA PRO A 436 18.50 4.77 -15.69
C PRO A 436 18.59 5.03 -14.18
N VAL A 437 18.16 4.04 -13.40
CA VAL A 437 18.26 4.04 -11.94
C VAL A 437 19.29 2.99 -11.54
N ARG A 438 20.34 3.39 -10.82
CA ARG A 438 21.43 2.55 -10.32
C ARG A 438 21.76 2.93 -8.88
N ASN A 439 22.37 2.03 -8.11
CA ASN A 439 22.86 2.30 -6.74
C ASN A 439 21.83 3.00 -5.81
N LEU A 440 20.54 2.72 -6.01
CA LEU A 440 19.44 3.28 -5.21
C LEU A 440 19.09 2.30 -4.10
N THR A 441 19.21 2.71 -2.84
CA THR A 441 18.66 1.98 -1.70
C THR A 441 17.45 2.71 -1.16
N ALA A 442 16.26 2.13 -1.28
CA ALA A 442 15.02 2.69 -0.77
C ALA A 442 14.36 1.71 0.23
N SER A 443 14.26 2.10 1.50
CA SER A 443 13.66 1.25 2.55
C SER A 443 12.19 1.56 2.83
N ALA A 444 11.73 2.75 2.43
CA ALA A 444 10.34 3.17 2.56
C ALA A 444 9.56 3.02 1.25
N ARG A 445 8.27 3.37 1.29
CA ARG A 445 7.33 3.16 0.20
C ARG A 445 7.43 4.26 -0.85
N PHE A 446 7.24 3.89 -2.11
CA PHE A 446 6.93 4.82 -3.18
C PHE A 446 5.43 4.73 -3.47
N VAL A 447 4.71 5.83 -3.37
CA VAL A 447 3.26 5.87 -3.52
C VAL A 447 2.87 6.90 -4.59
N ALA A 448 2.13 6.47 -5.60
CA ALA A 448 1.61 7.33 -6.65
C ALA A 448 0.08 7.22 -6.77
N GLY A 449 -0.61 8.36 -6.83
CA GLY A 449 -2.05 8.44 -7.05
C GLY A 449 -2.47 8.14 -8.50
N LYS A 450 -1.53 8.11 -9.44
CA LYS A 450 -1.72 7.64 -10.82
C LYS A 450 -0.74 6.53 -11.16
N ALA A 451 0.46 6.84 -11.62
CA ALA A 451 1.39 5.84 -12.14
C ALA A 451 2.77 5.90 -11.48
N ILE A 452 3.45 4.75 -11.39
CA ILE A 452 4.90 4.69 -11.18
C ILE A 452 5.51 4.14 -12.47
N THR A 453 6.41 4.89 -13.10
CA THR A 453 6.98 4.53 -14.39
C THR A 453 8.50 4.64 -14.38
N PHE A 454 9.16 3.56 -14.76
CA PHE A 454 10.59 3.52 -15.08
C PHE A 454 10.74 3.42 -16.60
N ASN A 455 11.15 4.53 -17.23
CA ASN A 455 11.29 4.63 -18.68
C ASN A 455 12.59 4.01 -19.20
N LYS A 456 13.57 3.83 -18.32
CA LYS A 456 14.88 3.22 -18.61
C LYS A 456 15.23 2.14 -17.60
N GLU A 457 16.37 1.50 -17.82
CA GLU A 457 16.84 0.35 -17.05
C GLU A 457 16.83 0.64 -15.53
N VAL A 458 16.27 -0.29 -14.77
CA VAL A 458 16.48 -0.39 -13.32
C VAL A 458 17.62 -1.36 -13.11
N GLY A 459 18.82 -0.82 -12.94
CA GLY A 459 20.07 -1.55 -13.07
C GLY A 459 20.71 -1.95 -11.74
N SER A 460 21.96 -2.42 -11.81
CA SER A 460 22.71 -2.91 -10.67
C SER A 460 22.75 -1.96 -9.46
N GLY A 461 22.72 -2.53 -8.26
CA GLY A 461 22.81 -1.79 -7.01
C GLY A 461 21.50 -1.14 -6.57
N VAL A 462 20.39 -1.38 -7.29
CA VAL A 462 19.06 -0.97 -6.85
C VAL A 462 18.49 -2.00 -5.87
N LEU A 463 18.20 -1.52 -4.65
CA LEU A 463 17.49 -2.24 -3.59
C LEU A 463 16.31 -1.38 -3.12
N ILE A 464 15.11 -1.75 -3.52
CA ILE A 464 13.87 -1.19 -3.00
C ILE A 464 13.28 -2.23 -2.05
N SER A 465 13.66 -2.14 -0.76
CA SER A 465 13.14 -3.03 0.29
C SER A 465 11.78 -2.58 0.81
N GLY A 466 11.40 -1.34 0.57
CA GLY A 466 10.00 -0.90 0.62
C GLY A 466 9.19 -1.42 -0.57
N SER A 467 7.98 -0.90 -0.73
CA SER A 467 7.05 -1.30 -1.79
C SER A 467 6.70 -0.14 -2.72
N LEU A 468 6.43 -0.48 -3.98
CA LEU A 468 5.88 0.43 -4.98
C LEU A 468 4.35 0.30 -4.97
N HIS A 469 3.64 1.38 -4.69
CA HIS A 469 2.17 1.44 -4.65
C HIS A 469 1.64 2.44 -5.67
N SER A 470 0.74 1.99 -6.53
CA SER A 470 0.12 2.82 -7.56
C SER A 470 -1.40 2.64 -7.57
N HIS A 471 -2.15 3.74 -7.71
CA HIS A 471 -3.61 3.64 -7.88
C HIS A 471 -4.01 3.25 -9.31
N ASP A 472 -3.18 3.54 -10.31
CA ASP A 472 -3.42 3.17 -11.70
C ASP A 472 -2.38 2.13 -12.11
N THR A 473 -1.24 2.52 -12.67
CA THR A 473 -0.31 1.55 -13.26
C THR A 473 1.07 1.57 -12.61
N ILE A 474 1.75 0.43 -12.58
CA ILE A 474 3.21 0.35 -12.44
C ILE A 474 3.78 -0.14 -13.77
N THR A 475 4.78 0.54 -14.31
CA THR A 475 5.35 0.20 -15.61
C THR A 475 6.87 0.24 -15.60
N PHE A 476 7.48 -0.82 -16.13
CA PHE A 476 8.90 -0.89 -16.45
C PHE A 476 9.03 -1.01 -17.97
N ASN A 477 9.48 0.07 -18.62
CA ASN A 477 9.58 0.14 -20.08
C ASN A 477 10.86 -0.50 -20.62
N GLU A 478 11.90 -0.60 -19.78
CA GLU A 478 13.19 -1.20 -20.09
C GLU A 478 13.54 -2.28 -19.05
N PRO A 479 14.60 -3.07 -19.27
CA PRO A 479 14.93 -4.19 -18.39
C PRO A 479 15.13 -3.83 -16.93
N ILE A 480 14.80 -4.79 -16.05
CA ILE A 480 15.23 -4.81 -14.66
C ILE A 480 16.43 -5.74 -14.59
N THR A 481 17.60 -5.23 -14.20
CA THR A 481 18.85 -6.01 -14.13
C THR A 481 19.47 -5.97 -12.74
N SER A 482 19.84 -7.13 -12.21
CA SER A 482 20.59 -7.28 -10.94
C SER A 482 20.07 -6.38 -9.79
N SER A 483 18.74 -6.26 -9.69
CA SER A 483 18.03 -5.36 -8.79
C SER A 483 17.12 -6.15 -7.85
N THR A 484 16.86 -5.62 -6.66
CA THR A 484 15.88 -6.18 -5.72
C THR A 484 14.73 -5.19 -5.53
N ILE A 485 13.49 -5.62 -5.78
CA ILE A 485 12.28 -4.81 -5.55
C ILE A 485 11.26 -5.66 -4.78
N MET A 486 11.06 -5.37 -3.49
CA MET A 486 10.36 -6.26 -2.56
C MET A 486 8.82 -6.21 -2.64
N GLY A 487 8.24 -5.28 -3.40
CA GLY A 487 6.79 -5.25 -3.55
C GLY A 487 6.32 -4.36 -4.68
N LEU A 488 5.42 -4.89 -5.51
CA LEU A 488 4.74 -4.18 -6.59
C LEU A 488 3.23 -4.28 -6.37
N TYR A 489 2.57 -3.16 -6.08
CA TYR A 489 1.14 -3.12 -5.79
C TYR A 489 0.44 -2.06 -6.64
N ALA A 490 -0.44 -2.47 -7.56
CA ALA A 490 -1.22 -1.55 -8.38
C ALA A 490 -2.72 -1.86 -8.31
N LYS A 491 -3.60 -0.86 -8.28
CA LYS A 491 -5.04 -1.13 -8.49
C LYS A 491 -5.40 -1.28 -9.96
N GLY A 492 -4.74 -0.55 -10.84
CA GLY A 492 -4.72 -0.82 -12.27
C GLY A 492 -3.61 -1.82 -12.59
N ASN A 493 -2.92 -1.64 -13.72
CA ASN A 493 -2.07 -2.68 -14.29
C ASN A 493 -0.63 -2.67 -13.75
N ILE A 494 0.02 -3.83 -13.77
CA ILE A 494 1.48 -3.95 -13.66
C ILE A 494 1.99 -4.46 -15.01
N VAL A 495 2.87 -3.69 -15.65
CA VAL A 495 3.38 -4.00 -17.00
C VAL A 495 4.90 -3.96 -17.02
N LEU A 496 5.51 -5.08 -17.41
CA LEU A 496 6.95 -5.20 -17.63
C LEU A 496 7.19 -5.41 -19.13
N TRP A 497 7.54 -4.34 -19.84
CA TRP A 497 7.62 -4.33 -21.31
C TRP A 497 8.82 -5.11 -21.86
N LYS A 498 9.93 -5.00 -21.15
CA LYS A 498 11.20 -5.63 -21.50
C LYS A 498 11.58 -6.63 -20.43
N ALA A 499 12.69 -7.30 -20.70
CA ALA A 499 13.03 -8.50 -19.97
C ALA A 499 13.43 -8.20 -18.52
N VAL A 500 13.07 -9.09 -17.61
CA VAL A 500 13.65 -9.13 -16.25
C VAL A 500 14.84 -10.07 -16.36
N GLN A 501 16.05 -9.52 -16.31
CA GLN A 501 17.27 -10.23 -16.70
C GLN A 501 18.37 -10.15 -15.64
N GLY A 502 19.22 -11.18 -15.63
CA GLY A 502 20.46 -11.20 -14.86
C GLY A 502 20.35 -12.07 -13.62
N ASN A 503 21.46 -12.74 -13.29
CA ASN A 503 21.62 -13.76 -12.24
C ASN A 503 21.39 -13.27 -10.80
N SER A 504 20.53 -12.27 -10.57
CA SER A 504 20.21 -11.69 -9.24
C SER A 504 18.94 -10.81 -9.24
N ALA A 505 18.21 -10.66 -10.35
CA ALA A 505 16.98 -9.86 -10.32
C ALA A 505 15.95 -10.53 -9.39
N THR A 506 15.59 -9.85 -8.31
CA THR A 506 14.73 -10.37 -7.25
C THR A 506 13.50 -9.48 -7.10
N LEU A 507 12.31 -10.05 -7.30
CA LEU A 507 11.05 -9.37 -7.06
C LEU A 507 10.38 -9.99 -5.82
N GLY A 508 9.72 -9.18 -5.00
CA GLY A 508 8.91 -9.67 -3.88
C GLY A 508 7.49 -10.01 -4.32
N ASP A 509 6.49 -9.62 -3.53
CA ASP A 509 5.09 -9.82 -3.90
C ASP A 509 4.69 -8.88 -5.06
N ILE A 510 3.94 -9.41 -6.03
CA ILE A 510 3.45 -8.67 -7.20
C ILE A 510 1.93 -8.80 -7.25
N GLN A 511 1.20 -7.72 -6.95
CA GLN A 511 -0.25 -7.76 -6.88
C GLN A 511 -0.90 -6.63 -7.69
N SER A 512 -1.89 -7.01 -8.49
CA SER A 512 -2.71 -6.08 -9.26
C SER A 512 -4.21 -6.37 -9.10
N ASP A 513 -5.02 -5.34 -8.82
CA ASP A 513 -6.49 -5.45 -8.88
C ASP A 513 -7.03 -5.48 -10.35
N ALA A 514 -6.12 -5.39 -11.33
CA ALA A 514 -6.38 -5.53 -12.75
C ALA A 514 -5.46 -6.58 -13.40
N ASN A 515 -4.63 -6.19 -14.37
CA ASN A 515 -3.77 -7.10 -15.13
C ASN A 515 -2.31 -7.04 -14.65
N ILE A 516 -1.63 -8.18 -14.67
CA ILE A 516 -0.17 -8.28 -14.62
C ILE A 516 0.28 -8.83 -15.97
N THR A 517 1.16 -8.11 -16.66
CA THR A 517 1.65 -8.52 -17.99
C THR A 517 3.17 -8.41 -18.06
N PHE A 518 3.80 -9.55 -18.35
CA PHE A 518 5.23 -9.66 -18.65
C PHE A 518 5.39 -9.78 -20.17
N ASN A 519 5.70 -8.67 -20.84
CA ASN A 519 5.89 -8.64 -22.29
C ASN A 519 7.32 -9.03 -22.71
N GLY A 520 8.31 -8.76 -21.87
CA GLY A 520 9.67 -9.20 -22.08
C GLY A 520 9.94 -10.58 -21.48
N ASN A 521 11.13 -11.13 -21.79
CA ASN A 521 11.56 -12.40 -21.21
C ASN A 521 11.78 -12.30 -19.70
N PHE A 522 11.59 -13.40 -19.00
CA PHE A 522 11.88 -13.54 -17.59
C PHE A 522 13.03 -14.54 -17.45
N ASP A 523 14.26 -14.04 -17.38
CA ASP A 523 15.49 -14.83 -17.53
C ASP A 523 16.32 -14.80 -16.23
N ASN A 524 16.50 -15.95 -15.57
CA ASN A 524 17.28 -16.11 -14.34
C ASN A 524 16.85 -15.19 -13.18
N ALA A 525 15.57 -14.88 -13.09
CA ALA A 525 15.02 -14.01 -12.06
C ALA A 525 14.31 -14.81 -10.95
N THR A 526 14.28 -14.27 -9.74
CA THR A 526 13.59 -14.87 -8.59
C THR A 526 12.43 -13.99 -8.15
N VAL A 527 11.24 -14.56 -8.05
CA VAL A 527 10.08 -13.92 -7.39
C VAL A 527 9.88 -14.59 -6.04
N LEU A 528 10.17 -13.86 -4.95
CA LEU A 528 10.06 -14.34 -3.58
C LEU A 528 8.61 -14.42 -3.08
N GLY A 529 7.75 -13.60 -3.66
CA GLY A 529 6.36 -13.42 -3.24
C GLY A 529 5.34 -14.12 -4.14
N ASP A 530 4.06 -13.88 -3.86
CA ASP A 530 2.96 -14.30 -4.72
C ASP A 530 2.83 -13.33 -5.90
N VAL A 531 2.44 -13.86 -7.07
CA VAL A 531 2.05 -13.07 -8.24
C VAL A 531 0.54 -13.17 -8.40
N ILE A 532 -0.19 -12.13 -8.03
CA ILE A 532 -1.66 -12.13 -7.96
C ILE A 532 -2.24 -11.07 -8.88
N ALA A 533 -2.87 -11.50 -9.97
CA ALA A 533 -3.65 -10.63 -10.85
C ALA A 533 -5.14 -10.87 -10.64
N ASN A 534 -5.93 -9.83 -10.46
CA ASN A 534 -7.39 -10.00 -10.32
C ASN A 534 -8.09 -10.27 -11.67
N LYS A 535 -7.48 -9.89 -12.80
CA LYS A 535 -8.06 -10.09 -14.15
C LYS A 535 -7.21 -11.01 -15.02
N LEU A 536 -6.06 -10.54 -15.49
CA LEU A 536 -5.20 -11.28 -16.40
C LEU A 536 -3.80 -11.37 -15.83
N LEU A 537 -3.26 -12.58 -15.77
CA LEU A 537 -1.85 -12.83 -15.58
C LEU A 537 -1.30 -13.36 -16.92
N ALA A 538 -0.49 -12.57 -17.62
CA ALA A 538 0.02 -12.94 -18.94
C ALA A 538 1.54 -12.84 -19.03
N PHE A 539 2.15 -13.85 -19.68
CA PHE A 539 3.58 -13.92 -19.93
C PHE A 539 3.86 -13.96 -21.44
N ASN A 540 3.72 -12.84 -22.12
CA ASN A 540 3.89 -12.79 -23.58
C ASN A 540 5.34 -13.06 -24.01
N GLY A 541 6.31 -12.76 -23.15
CA GLY A 541 7.73 -13.11 -23.32
C GLY A 541 8.05 -14.52 -22.82
N ASN A 542 9.26 -15.00 -23.12
CA ASN A 542 9.70 -16.32 -22.68
C ASN A 542 10.08 -16.33 -21.18
N ILE A 543 9.71 -17.37 -20.44
CA ILE A 543 10.20 -17.63 -19.08
C ILE A 543 11.33 -18.65 -19.19
N ASN A 544 12.58 -18.22 -18.94
CA ASN A 544 13.77 -19.04 -19.20
C ASN A 544 14.76 -19.10 -18.03
N GLY A 545 15.76 -19.96 -18.23
CA GLY A 545 16.90 -20.10 -17.33
C GLY A 545 16.49 -20.71 -15.99
N SER A 546 17.24 -20.39 -14.95
CA SER A 546 16.96 -20.80 -13.58
C SER A 546 15.95 -19.86 -12.90
N THR A 547 14.90 -19.46 -13.62
CA THR A 547 13.84 -18.60 -13.06
C THR A 547 13.06 -19.36 -11.99
N VAL A 548 12.85 -18.72 -10.84
CA VAL A 548 12.16 -19.32 -9.69
C VAL A 548 11.05 -18.41 -9.18
N PHE A 549 9.83 -18.93 -9.11
CA PHE A 549 8.72 -18.35 -8.36
C PHE A 549 8.59 -19.14 -7.04
N LYS A 550 8.93 -18.50 -5.92
CA LYS A 550 8.94 -19.12 -4.58
C LYS A 550 7.54 -19.37 -4.03
N LYS A 551 6.53 -18.67 -4.54
CA LYS A 551 5.13 -18.86 -4.14
C LYS A 551 4.21 -19.06 -5.35
N ASN A 552 2.97 -18.57 -5.27
CA ASN A 552 1.93 -18.89 -6.21
C ASN A 552 1.89 -17.93 -7.41
N LEU A 553 1.44 -18.45 -8.54
CA LEU A 553 0.95 -17.67 -9.68
C LEU A 553 -0.57 -17.73 -9.66
N VAL A 554 -1.24 -16.62 -9.40
CA VAL A 554 -2.69 -16.57 -9.15
C VAL A 554 -3.34 -15.57 -10.10
N SER A 555 -4.38 -16.01 -10.80
CA SER A 555 -5.31 -15.12 -11.50
C SER A 555 -6.76 -15.37 -11.07
N ASN A 556 -7.46 -14.31 -10.63
CA ASN A 556 -8.91 -14.37 -10.39
C ASN A 556 -9.74 -14.31 -11.69
N SER A 557 -9.09 -14.32 -12.86
CA SER A 557 -9.76 -14.62 -14.11
C SER A 557 -8.88 -15.56 -14.95
N THR A 558 -8.00 -15.08 -15.82
CA THR A 558 -7.26 -15.97 -16.74
C THR A 558 -5.76 -15.90 -16.49
N VAL A 559 -5.07 -17.05 -16.55
CA VAL A 559 -3.61 -17.10 -16.73
C VAL A 559 -3.36 -17.47 -18.18
N ALA A 560 -2.68 -16.60 -18.94
CA ALA A 560 -2.54 -16.75 -20.39
C ALA A 560 -1.10 -16.66 -20.85
N ASP A 561 -0.87 -17.18 -22.05
CA ASP A 561 0.39 -17.09 -22.79
C ASP A 561 1.60 -17.64 -22.02
N LEU A 562 1.42 -18.60 -21.11
CA LEU A 562 2.55 -19.15 -20.34
C LEU A 562 3.55 -19.80 -21.30
N ASN A 563 4.68 -19.13 -21.50
CA ASN A 563 5.67 -19.47 -22.51
C ASN A 563 6.99 -19.86 -21.84
N PHE A 564 7.00 -21.06 -21.26
CA PHE A 564 8.20 -21.62 -20.66
C PHE A 564 9.06 -22.21 -21.77
N ASN A 565 10.14 -21.51 -22.13
CA ASN A 565 11.06 -21.90 -23.19
C ASN A 565 12.46 -22.13 -22.63
N ALA A 566 12.52 -22.81 -21.49
CA ALA A 566 13.76 -23.03 -20.80
C ALA A 566 14.32 -24.38 -21.25
N GLY A 567 15.49 -24.38 -21.90
CA GLY A 567 16.35 -25.57 -21.92
C GLY A 567 16.80 -26.01 -20.51
N TYR A 568 16.43 -25.25 -19.48
CA TYR A 568 16.72 -25.40 -18.06
C TYR A 568 15.40 -25.41 -17.25
N ARG A 569 15.41 -25.77 -15.96
CA ARG A 569 14.16 -25.92 -15.18
C ARG A 569 13.69 -24.59 -14.58
N VAL A 570 12.57 -24.06 -15.06
CA VAL A 570 11.77 -23.02 -14.38
C VAL A 570 10.99 -23.67 -13.24
N VAL A 571 11.02 -23.06 -12.06
CA VAL A 571 10.39 -23.61 -10.87
C VAL A 571 9.30 -22.67 -10.36
N VAL A 572 8.10 -23.20 -10.17
CA VAL A 572 7.05 -22.62 -9.33
C VAL A 572 6.96 -23.50 -8.09
N GLU A 573 7.47 -23.04 -6.95
CA GLU A 573 7.60 -23.88 -5.75
C GLU A 573 6.23 -24.22 -5.12
N GLN A 574 5.21 -23.41 -5.38
CA GLN A 574 3.84 -23.68 -4.93
C GLN A 574 2.91 -23.98 -6.11
N SER A 575 1.81 -23.25 -6.25
CA SER A 575 0.75 -23.58 -7.20
C SER A 575 0.58 -22.53 -8.30
N ILE A 576 0.02 -22.96 -9.44
CA ILE A 576 -0.53 -22.08 -10.47
C ILE A 576 -2.04 -22.17 -10.39
N TYR A 577 -2.72 -21.04 -10.20
CA TYR A 577 -4.16 -20.96 -10.02
C TYR A 577 -4.81 -19.99 -11.02
N SER A 578 -5.94 -20.41 -11.58
CA SER A 578 -6.80 -19.58 -12.42
C SER A 578 -8.29 -19.80 -12.09
N ALA A 579 -9.05 -18.72 -11.89
CA ALA A 579 -10.50 -18.79 -11.74
C ALA A 579 -11.26 -18.98 -13.07
N LYS A 580 -10.56 -18.97 -14.20
CA LYS A 580 -11.05 -19.38 -15.53
C LYS A 580 -10.08 -20.41 -16.10
N GLY A 581 -9.53 -20.15 -17.28
CA GLY A 581 -8.62 -21.06 -17.97
C GLY A 581 -7.15 -20.77 -17.68
N ILE A 582 -6.32 -21.77 -17.92
CA ILE A 582 -4.87 -21.63 -18.04
C ILE A 582 -4.49 -21.99 -19.46
N ASP A 583 -3.83 -21.06 -20.16
CA ASP A 583 -3.34 -21.27 -21.51
C ASP A 583 -1.81 -21.24 -21.53
N PHE A 584 -1.21 -22.36 -21.91
CA PHE A 584 0.22 -22.50 -22.08
C PHE A 584 0.58 -22.41 -23.56
N LYS A 585 1.41 -21.42 -23.90
CA LYS A 585 1.94 -21.21 -25.25
C LYS A 585 3.15 -22.11 -25.55
N GLN A 586 3.99 -22.34 -24.55
CA GLN A 586 5.11 -23.29 -24.62
C GLN A 586 5.37 -23.90 -23.24
N LEU A 587 5.67 -25.20 -23.20
CA LEU A 587 5.98 -25.95 -21.97
C LEU A 587 7.27 -26.75 -22.15
N ASN A 588 8.39 -26.06 -22.10
CA ASN A 588 9.72 -26.66 -22.04
C ASN A 588 10.39 -26.25 -20.73
N GLY A 589 10.47 -27.19 -19.78
CA GLY A 589 11.28 -27.04 -18.58
C GLY A 589 10.52 -26.54 -17.33
N VAL A 590 9.27 -26.93 -17.09
CA VAL A 590 8.53 -26.46 -15.89
C VAL A 590 8.48 -27.50 -14.78
N ARG A 591 8.79 -27.08 -13.55
CA ARG A 591 8.44 -27.78 -12.31
C ARG A 591 7.46 -26.96 -11.46
N VAL A 592 6.39 -27.59 -10.99
CA VAL A 592 5.41 -27.04 -10.05
C VAL A 592 5.41 -27.89 -8.78
N GLY A 593 5.80 -27.29 -7.64
CA GLY A 593 5.97 -28.01 -6.37
C GLY A 593 4.65 -28.39 -5.69
N GLN A 594 3.53 -27.83 -6.12
CA GLN A 594 2.20 -28.24 -5.70
C GLN A 594 1.32 -28.51 -6.92
N SER A 595 0.26 -27.72 -7.13
CA SER A 595 -0.77 -28.04 -8.11
C SER A 595 -0.93 -26.95 -9.16
N ILE A 596 -1.40 -27.36 -10.34
CA ILE A 596 -1.93 -26.45 -11.35
C ILE A 596 -3.45 -26.61 -11.31
N TYR A 597 -4.16 -25.52 -11.04
CA TYR A 597 -5.60 -25.54 -10.81
C TYR A 597 -6.29 -24.46 -11.66
N ALA A 598 -7.28 -24.89 -12.44
CA ALA A 598 -8.15 -24.01 -13.22
C ALA A 598 -9.62 -24.35 -12.98
N TYR A 599 -10.49 -23.34 -12.97
CA TYR A 599 -11.94 -23.57 -12.99
C TYR A 599 -12.42 -24.02 -14.36
N GLN A 600 -11.82 -23.51 -15.43
CA GLN A 600 -12.13 -23.85 -16.81
C GLN A 600 -10.95 -24.62 -17.44
N ASN A 601 -10.82 -24.54 -18.76
CA ASN A 601 -9.87 -25.35 -19.50
C ASN A 601 -8.41 -25.10 -19.10
N VAL A 602 -7.64 -26.18 -19.02
CA VAL A 602 -6.18 -26.12 -19.06
C VAL A 602 -5.74 -26.59 -20.44
N THR A 603 -5.22 -25.65 -21.23
CA THR A 603 -4.77 -25.92 -22.59
C THR A 603 -3.25 -25.93 -22.61
N MET A 604 -2.67 -27.06 -23.02
CA MET A 604 -1.23 -27.17 -23.23
C MET A 604 -0.86 -26.97 -24.71
N PRO A 605 0.38 -26.58 -25.03
CA PRO A 605 0.84 -26.37 -26.39
C PRO A 605 1.40 -27.65 -27.01
N VAL A 606 1.56 -27.63 -28.33
CA VAL A 606 1.95 -28.78 -29.16
C VAL A 606 3.33 -29.39 -28.83
N ASN A 607 4.18 -28.68 -28.10
CA ASN A 607 5.52 -29.16 -27.74
C ASN A 607 5.69 -29.13 -26.23
N LEU A 608 5.62 -30.30 -25.60
CA LEU A 608 5.90 -30.51 -24.19
C LEU A 608 7.08 -31.46 -24.02
N SER A 609 8.18 -30.96 -23.46
CA SER A 609 9.44 -31.72 -23.26
C SER A 609 9.81 -31.95 -21.81
N TYR A 610 9.33 -31.11 -20.90
CA TYR A 610 9.56 -31.28 -19.48
C TYR A 610 8.41 -30.64 -18.69
N LEU A 611 7.71 -31.45 -17.91
CA LEU A 611 6.62 -31.02 -17.03
C LEU A 611 6.61 -31.89 -15.78
N ASN A 612 7.02 -31.32 -14.65
CA ASN A 612 6.96 -31.99 -13.36
C ASN A 612 6.00 -31.25 -12.42
N ILE A 613 4.92 -31.89 -11.99
CA ILE A 613 3.93 -31.35 -11.06
C ILE A 613 3.85 -32.32 -9.88
N ASP A 614 4.33 -31.90 -8.71
CA ASP A 614 4.37 -32.77 -7.53
C ASP A 614 2.93 -33.10 -7.03
N GLY A 615 1.98 -32.18 -7.21
CA GLY A 615 0.57 -32.31 -6.85
C GLY A 615 -0.36 -32.62 -8.02
N ALA A 616 -1.51 -31.94 -8.09
CA ALA A 616 -2.54 -32.20 -9.11
C ALA A 616 -2.48 -31.22 -10.28
N LEU A 617 -2.73 -31.71 -11.49
CA LEU A 617 -3.21 -30.91 -12.61
C LEU A 617 -4.74 -31.02 -12.67
N LEU A 618 -5.42 -29.96 -12.25
CA LEU A 618 -6.87 -29.94 -12.06
C LEU A 618 -7.56 -28.91 -12.96
N SER A 619 -8.57 -29.37 -13.70
CA SER A 619 -9.60 -28.52 -14.32
C SER A 619 -10.97 -28.84 -13.73
N ARG A 620 -11.63 -27.88 -13.06
CA ARG A 620 -12.85 -28.17 -12.30
C ARG A 620 -14.06 -28.36 -13.22
N ASP A 621 -14.32 -27.37 -14.06
CA ASP A 621 -15.50 -27.31 -14.92
C ASP A 621 -15.11 -27.44 -16.41
N GLY A 622 -13.81 -27.42 -16.72
CA GLY A 622 -13.27 -27.48 -18.08
C GLY A 622 -12.54 -28.78 -18.40
N SER A 623 -11.87 -28.80 -19.55
CA SER A 623 -11.05 -29.92 -20.01
C SER A 623 -9.58 -29.70 -19.71
N VAL A 624 -8.85 -30.79 -19.54
CA VAL A 624 -7.39 -30.80 -19.65
C VAL A 624 -7.03 -31.35 -21.03
N THR A 625 -6.43 -30.51 -21.86
CA THR A 625 -6.10 -30.87 -23.25
C THR A 625 -4.61 -30.90 -23.47
N PHE A 626 -4.10 -32.09 -23.81
CA PHE A 626 -2.73 -32.31 -24.27
C PHE A 626 -2.73 -32.44 -25.79
N PRO A 627 -2.11 -31.52 -26.52
CA PRO A 627 -1.90 -31.72 -27.94
C PRO A 627 -0.82 -32.80 -28.13
N LYS A 628 0.48 -32.54 -27.95
CA LYS A 628 1.52 -33.53 -28.24
C LYS A 628 2.67 -33.50 -27.23
N LEU A 629 3.12 -34.69 -26.81
CA LEU A 629 4.25 -34.87 -25.89
C LEU A 629 5.50 -35.26 -26.70
N TYR A 630 6.60 -34.55 -26.48
CA TYR A 630 7.88 -34.77 -27.17
C TYR A 630 9.03 -34.74 -26.18
N GLY A 631 9.72 -35.87 -25.97
CA GLY A 631 10.98 -35.88 -25.21
C GLY A 631 10.84 -36.14 -23.71
N CYS A 632 9.67 -36.57 -23.24
CA CYS A 632 9.52 -37.15 -21.92
C CYS A 632 10.16 -38.56 -21.90
N ASN A 633 11.44 -38.66 -21.56
CA ASN A 633 12.19 -39.92 -21.63
C ASN A 633 12.26 -40.64 -20.27
N SER A 634 12.00 -39.92 -19.17
CA SER A 634 12.06 -40.46 -17.81
C SER A 634 11.00 -39.82 -16.90
N LYS A 635 10.80 -40.42 -15.71
CA LYS A 635 9.94 -39.86 -14.65
C LYS A 635 10.40 -38.49 -14.19
N ASP A 636 11.70 -38.25 -14.20
CA ASP A 636 12.26 -36.96 -13.80
C ASP A 636 11.97 -35.86 -14.81
N ASP A 637 11.67 -36.23 -16.07
CA ASP A 637 11.32 -35.32 -17.17
C ASP A 637 9.84 -34.93 -17.15
N CYS A 638 8.96 -35.93 -17.03
CA CYS A 638 7.51 -35.70 -17.08
C CYS A 638 6.77 -36.52 -16.02
N PHE A 639 6.35 -35.84 -14.94
CA PHE A 639 5.60 -36.41 -13.84
C PHE A 639 4.45 -35.48 -13.44
N VAL A 640 3.27 -36.03 -13.17
CA VAL A 640 2.14 -35.28 -12.59
C VAL A 640 1.52 -36.11 -11.48
N GLY A 641 1.52 -35.62 -10.23
CA GLY A 641 0.99 -36.36 -9.09
C GLY A 641 -0.42 -36.89 -9.32
N SER A 642 -1.34 -36.08 -9.84
CA SER A 642 -2.62 -36.58 -10.36
C SER A 642 -3.23 -35.69 -11.44
N PHE A 643 -3.98 -36.28 -12.35
CA PHE A 643 -4.83 -35.58 -13.31
C PHE A 643 -6.28 -35.62 -12.84
N ILE A 644 -6.92 -34.46 -12.71
CA ILE A 644 -8.31 -34.34 -12.26
C ILE A 644 -9.08 -33.42 -13.20
N ALA A 645 -10.13 -33.93 -13.83
CA ALA A 645 -11.02 -33.10 -14.66
C ALA A 645 -12.48 -33.31 -14.26
N GLY A 646 -13.17 -32.29 -13.74
CA GLY A 646 -14.51 -32.46 -13.16
C GLY A 646 -15.57 -32.72 -14.22
N THR A 647 -16.13 -31.68 -14.83
CA THR A 647 -17.27 -31.83 -15.77
C THR A 647 -16.89 -31.97 -17.23
N ALA A 648 -15.63 -31.75 -17.61
CA ALA A 648 -15.15 -32.07 -18.94
C ALA A 648 -14.08 -33.16 -18.90
N GLY A 649 -13.93 -33.88 -20.02
CA GLY A 649 -13.01 -34.99 -20.14
C GLY A 649 -11.54 -34.57 -20.17
N ILE A 650 -10.66 -35.56 -20.05
CA ILE A 650 -9.22 -35.42 -20.29
C ILE A 650 -8.97 -35.86 -21.73
N ALA A 651 -8.37 -35.00 -22.54
CA ALA A 651 -8.15 -35.26 -23.96
C ALA A 651 -6.66 -35.25 -24.31
N PHE A 652 -6.19 -36.38 -24.85
CA PHE A 652 -4.88 -36.53 -25.47
C PHE A 652 -5.07 -36.53 -26.99
N ASN A 653 -4.83 -35.39 -27.63
CA ASN A 653 -5.23 -35.18 -29.01
C ASN A 653 -4.24 -35.70 -30.06
N TYR A 654 -3.00 -36.03 -29.69
CA TYR A 654 -1.98 -36.55 -30.59
C TYR A 654 -1.20 -37.70 -29.94
N ASN A 655 -0.32 -38.33 -30.73
CA ASN A 655 0.56 -39.39 -30.25
C ASN A 655 1.47 -38.90 -29.11
N LEU A 656 1.66 -39.77 -28.12
CA LEU A 656 2.70 -39.58 -27.11
C LEU A 656 4.02 -40.11 -27.66
N ASP A 657 4.90 -39.21 -28.07
CA ASP A 657 6.28 -39.55 -28.46
C ASP A 657 7.17 -39.50 -27.18
N GLY A 658 6.85 -40.36 -26.19
CA GLY A 658 7.51 -40.44 -24.87
C GLY A 658 6.66 -41.12 -23.78
N PHE A 659 7.12 -41.04 -22.52
CA PHE A 659 6.44 -41.54 -21.31
C PHE A 659 5.91 -40.39 -20.44
N MET A 660 4.66 -40.47 -20.00
CA MET A 660 4.12 -39.55 -18.99
C MET A 660 3.76 -40.33 -17.73
N TYR A 661 4.36 -39.97 -16.60
CA TYR A 661 4.13 -40.63 -15.32
C TYR A 661 3.12 -39.84 -14.51
N PHE A 662 2.15 -40.53 -13.88
CA PHE A 662 1.24 -39.87 -12.95
C PHE A 662 0.77 -40.80 -11.83
N GLY A 663 0.46 -40.21 -10.67
CA GLY A 663 0.02 -40.96 -9.50
C GLY A 663 -1.47 -41.31 -9.50
N GLY A 664 -2.30 -40.57 -10.24
CA GLY A 664 -3.74 -40.85 -10.35
C GLY A 664 -4.40 -40.14 -11.52
N LEU A 665 -5.51 -40.70 -12.00
CA LEU A 665 -6.34 -40.14 -13.06
C LEU A 665 -7.80 -40.20 -12.61
N SER A 666 -8.47 -39.05 -12.57
CA SER A 666 -9.87 -38.93 -12.19
C SER A 666 -10.59 -37.96 -13.11
N THR A 667 -11.74 -38.37 -13.64
CA THR A 667 -12.62 -37.45 -14.35
C THR A 667 -14.08 -37.83 -14.16
N GLY A 668 -14.96 -36.82 -14.14
CA GLY A 668 -16.40 -37.04 -14.16
C GLY A 668 -16.96 -37.38 -15.56
N GLN A 669 -16.10 -37.41 -16.59
CA GLN A 669 -16.47 -37.66 -17.99
C GLN A 669 -15.50 -38.66 -18.66
N THR A 670 -15.45 -38.67 -20.00
CA THR A 670 -14.60 -39.56 -20.78
C THR A 670 -13.13 -39.13 -20.81
N ILE A 671 -12.23 -40.10 -20.75
CA ILE A 671 -10.83 -39.92 -21.16
C ILE A 671 -10.76 -40.22 -22.66
N LYS A 672 -10.31 -39.26 -23.48
CA LYS A 672 -10.22 -39.40 -24.94
C LYS A 672 -8.77 -39.43 -25.39
N TYR A 673 -8.40 -40.42 -26.19
CA TYR A 673 -7.11 -40.51 -26.87
C TYR A 673 -7.33 -40.51 -28.39
N ASN A 674 -6.84 -39.47 -29.08
CA ASN A 674 -6.98 -39.29 -30.54
C ASN A 674 -5.65 -39.50 -31.29
N GLY A 675 -4.68 -40.21 -30.71
CA GLY A 675 -3.41 -40.52 -31.38
C GLY A 675 -3.60 -41.23 -32.73
N ASN A 676 -2.65 -41.03 -33.64
CA ASN A 676 -2.64 -41.65 -34.97
C ASN A 676 -2.62 -43.18 -34.84
N GLN A 677 -3.76 -43.81 -35.14
CA GLN A 677 -3.94 -45.26 -35.09
C GLN A 677 -3.16 -46.03 -36.16
N ASN A 678 -2.50 -45.33 -37.10
CA ASN A 678 -1.81 -45.92 -38.25
C ASN A 678 -0.31 -46.19 -38.05
N GLY A 679 0.24 -46.01 -36.83
CA GLY A 679 1.57 -46.53 -36.45
C GLY A 679 1.50 -47.97 -35.93
N PRO A 680 2.64 -48.70 -35.75
CA PRO A 680 2.62 -49.95 -34.97
C PRO A 680 1.91 -49.66 -33.65
N PRO A 681 1.10 -50.60 -33.11
CA PRO A 681 0.11 -50.30 -32.10
C PRO A 681 0.73 -49.53 -30.94
N ASN A 682 0.50 -48.21 -30.94
CA ASN A 682 0.79 -47.32 -29.82
C ASN A 682 -0.19 -47.74 -28.73
N THR A 683 0.21 -48.78 -28.03
CA THR A 683 -0.61 -49.45 -27.04
C THR A 683 -0.52 -48.55 -25.81
N ILE A 684 -1.65 -48.00 -25.36
CA ILE A 684 -1.75 -47.51 -23.98
C ILE A 684 -1.54 -48.73 -23.09
N ARG A 685 -0.29 -49.06 -22.75
CA ARG A 685 0.03 -50.12 -21.80
C ARG A 685 -0.26 -49.58 -20.41
N ILE A 686 -1.41 -49.96 -19.89
CA ILE A 686 -1.78 -49.80 -18.49
C ILE A 686 -0.97 -50.84 -17.70
N THR A 687 0.29 -50.53 -17.38
CA THR A 687 1.07 -51.33 -16.45
C THR A 687 0.77 -50.84 -15.03
N ARG A 688 0.20 -51.72 -14.21
CA ARG A 688 0.27 -51.57 -12.75
C ARG A 688 1.74 -51.53 -12.38
N GLN A 689 2.13 -50.60 -11.51
CA GLN A 689 3.45 -50.61 -10.90
C GLN A 689 3.67 -52.00 -10.30
N ALA A 690 4.62 -52.76 -10.86
CA ALA A 690 4.97 -54.06 -10.33
C ALA A 690 5.51 -53.88 -8.90
N PRO A 691 5.26 -54.84 -7.99
CA PRO A 691 5.84 -54.81 -6.65
C PRO A 691 7.37 -54.66 -6.72
N ASP A 692 7.96 -54.04 -5.69
CA ASP A 692 9.42 -53.87 -5.58
C ASP A 692 10.16 -55.18 -5.91
N GLY A 693 10.94 -55.17 -7.00
CA GLY A 693 11.72 -56.33 -7.47
C GLY A 693 11.60 -56.69 -8.96
N TYR A 694 10.78 -55.98 -9.76
CA TYR A 694 10.65 -56.25 -11.21
C TYR A 694 11.55 -55.34 -12.05
N THR A 695 12.51 -55.90 -12.77
CA THR A 695 13.34 -55.18 -13.76
C THR A 695 12.76 -55.38 -15.16
N GLU A 696 12.24 -54.31 -15.77
CA GLU A 696 11.92 -54.32 -17.21
C GLU A 696 13.23 -54.18 -18.00
N ASP A 697 13.51 -55.19 -18.83
CA ASP A 697 14.60 -55.14 -19.81
C ASP A 697 14.30 -54.09 -20.90
N SER A 698 15.37 -53.43 -21.29
CA SER A 698 15.45 -52.34 -22.26
C SER A 698 14.90 -52.70 -23.65
N GLY A 699 13.97 -51.89 -24.16
CA GLY A 699 13.75 -51.80 -25.61
C GLY A 699 12.35 -51.37 -26.07
N GLY A 700 12.25 -50.14 -26.57
CA GLY A 700 11.23 -49.73 -27.55
C GLY A 700 10.48 -48.45 -27.22
N ASN A 701 10.70 -47.41 -28.05
CA ASN A 701 9.96 -46.13 -28.08
C ASN A 701 8.50 -46.31 -28.56
N ASN A 702 7.71 -47.13 -27.86
CA ASN A 702 6.26 -47.21 -28.07
C ASN A 702 5.61 -46.52 -26.87
N GLY A 703 5.05 -45.31 -27.05
CA GLY A 703 4.53 -44.49 -25.95
C GLY A 703 3.61 -45.28 -25.00
N GLN A 704 3.97 -45.34 -23.71
CA GLN A 704 3.20 -46.01 -22.66
C GLN A 704 2.70 -44.99 -21.62
N ILE A 705 1.57 -45.32 -20.97
CA ILE A 705 0.92 -44.53 -19.93
C ILE A 705 0.82 -45.45 -18.69
N ASN A 706 1.66 -45.25 -17.68
CA ASN A 706 1.71 -46.12 -16.51
C ASN A 706 0.77 -45.61 -15.40
N PHE A 707 -0.07 -46.48 -14.84
CA PHE A 707 -1.09 -46.10 -13.86
C PHE A 707 -0.72 -46.62 -12.45
N GLY A 708 -0.79 -45.74 -11.45
CA GLY A 708 -0.81 -46.12 -10.02
C GLY A 708 -2.17 -46.68 -9.57
N ASP A 709 -2.21 -47.42 -8.46
CA ASP A 709 -3.32 -48.23 -7.92
C ASP A 709 -4.76 -47.69 -8.14
N TRP A 710 -5.59 -48.47 -8.84
CA TRP A 710 -7.01 -48.18 -9.06
C TRP A 710 -7.93 -48.94 -8.08
N ARG A 711 -8.96 -48.26 -7.58
CA ARG A 711 -10.23 -48.88 -7.14
C ARG A 711 -11.35 -48.37 -8.04
N THR A 712 -11.95 -49.26 -8.82
CA THR A 712 -13.21 -48.98 -9.49
C THR A 712 -14.35 -49.19 -8.49
N THR A 713 -15.28 -48.25 -8.45
CA THR A 713 -16.61 -48.44 -7.84
C THR A 713 -17.59 -48.42 -9.00
N SER A 714 -18.29 -49.55 -9.16
CA SER A 714 -19.29 -49.82 -10.18
C SER A 714 -20.55 -48.98 -9.97
#